data_AF-A0A533YWS3-F1
#
_entry.id   AF-A0A533YWS3-F1
#
_cell.length_a   1.000
_cell.length_b   1.000
_cell.length_c   1.000
_cell.angle_alpha   90.00
_cell.angle_beta   90.00
_cell.angle_gamma   90.00
#
_symmetry.space_group_name_H-M   'P 1'
#
loop_
_entity.id
_entity.type
_entity.pdbx_description
1 polymer ?
#
loop_
_entity_poly.entity_id
_entity_poly.type
_entity_poly.pdbx_seq_one_letter_code
_entity_poly.pdbx_strand_id
1 'polypeptide(L)'
;MLSSPAFCSLRSALLSCQGNSSVKRPVLARSVIVALTVLLTAPVAPAEIQNLALPPQPAGGPATGEYWALIIGIDNYQHGLPLQTAVRDAMEVRDDLAQRYGVRPERLIELFNEQATLQNIAYALFRLSSEAKSDDIVLIYFAGHAQYDKDGRMQWWLPVEGAPMEPETLLTDAAIRQELQGMKAKQVHLFHVTAGVARELRLAQPILQAEREALEQERRQAEERIRLSAEEAQRAAEVQARLDAERLAGEKEERANLGAERRKLEAERQRLEEARAKLEAERQELQEAQRLAREREEQAKQEVEQRRLEEERKRLAEEKARQDAEEQARREAEENARRDAERLAREQEELARRQAEQKRLEEERLRLAEEQTREEDERHAKRERLAREREEQAKQQAEQQRLAEERKRAAAEQAVREEAQRKLAEERRRAEEQAKARAEQRSKPIEEARVRPFTPPPAGRELIGKDGAPMVLVSAGEFTMGGDSIDNPRHPVYLDAFHMDKYEVTASRYAKFLQATGRQLPFKWSEMSLVSHGDRPVIGVTWEDADAYCRWASKRLPTEAEWEKAARGTDGREYPWGNEAPTPRHANFNKCCEWKGYGVLAIVGSLEAGRSPYGIYELAGNVSEWVADWYDNTSYKYELERNPKGPRDGEEKVVRGGSWYDSALLQRSALRSRSYPSAPSTDRGFRCAKDAK
;
A
#
# COMPACT_ATOMS: atom_id res chain seq x y z
N MET A 1 -42.53 47.03 31.55
CA MET A 1 -41.77 47.64 30.42
C MET A 1 -40.43 48.09 30.97
N LEU A 2 -39.33 47.87 30.23
CA LEU A 2 -38.00 48.51 30.34
C LEU A 2 -37.29 48.60 31.73
N SER A 3 -35.98 48.39 31.87
CA SER A 3 -34.98 47.58 31.15
C SER A 3 -33.64 47.73 31.90
N SER A 4 -33.02 46.64 32.35
CA SER A 4 -31.69 46.68 33.00
C SER A 4 -30.61 46.14 32.07
N PRO A 5 -29.50 46.88 31.87
CA PRO A 5 -28.24 46.34 31.39
C PRO A 5 -27.13 46.48 32.45
N ALA A 6 -26.33 45.43 32.64
CA ALA A 6 -25.05 45.49 33.34
C ALA A 6 -24.09 44.51 32.65
N PHE A 7 -22.92 45.01 32.23
CA PHE A 7 -21.92 44.21 31.50
C PHE A 7 -20.51 44.70 31.85
N CYS A 8 -19.58 43.75 32.04
CA CYS A 8 -18.13 43.91 31.94
C CYS A 8 -17.36 45.03 32.71
N SER A 9 -16.60 44.56 33.73
CA SER A 9 -15.12 44.39 33.64
C SER A 9 -14.15 45.37 34.35
N LEU A 10 -12.93 44.84 34.54
CA LEU A 10 -11.62 45.47 34.78
C LEU A 10 -11.24 46.07 36.16
N ARG A 11 -10.29 45.36 36.81
CA ARG A 11 -9.04 45.83 37.46
C ARG A 11 -9.03 46.99 38.48
N SER A 12 -8.51 46.67 39.66
CA SER A 12 -7.30 47.31 40.23
C SER A 12 -6.39 46.20 40.77
N ALA A 13 -5.04 46.22 40.73
CA ALA A 13 -4.02 47.28 40.75
C ALA A 13 -3.61 47.72 42.17
N LEU A 14 -2.34 47.44 42.49
CA LEU A 14 -1.61 47.66 43.74
C LEU A 14 -1.65 49.12 44.24
N LEU A 15 -1.58 49.32 45.58
CA LEU A 15 -0.38 49.92 46.20
C LEU A 15 -0.31 49.88 47.75
N SER A 16 0.93 49.80 48.25
CA SER A 16 1.46 50.51 49.45
C SER A 16 1.39 49.92 50.87
N CYS A 17 2.21 50.56 51.72
CA CYS A 17 2.35 50.52 53.18
C CYS A 17 3.15 49.37 53.83
N GLN A 18 4.44 49.70 54.02
CA GLN A 18 5.43 49.10 54.91
C GLN A 18 4.94 48.92 56.37
N GLY A 19 5.53 47.97 57.10
CA GLY A 19 5.36 47.86 58.56
C GLY A 19 6.25 46.76 59.16
N ASN A 20 7.41 47.13 59.72
CA ASN A 20 8.43 46.16 60.18
C ASN A 20 8.22 45.79 61.66
N SER A 21 8.29 44.49 61.99
CA SER A 21 9.13 43.91 63.08
C SER A 21 8.52 42.74 63.89
N SER A 22 9.43 41.99 64.53
CA SER A 22 9.25 41.16 65.73
C SER A 22 8.84 39.67 65.63
N VAL A 23 9.88 38.83 65.52
CA VAL A 23 10.15 37.65 66.37
C VAL A 23 9.02 36.65 66.68
N LYS A 24 9.16 35.43 66.12
CA LYS A 24 9.43 34.19 66.88
C LYS A 24 10.02 33.09 65.99
N ARG A 25 10.86 32.21 66.58
CA ARG A 25 11.52 31.05 65.92
C ARG A 25 10.96 29.71 66.52
N PRO A 26 11.28 28.52 65.95
CA PRO A 26 10.38 27.36 65.98
C PRO A 26 10.72 26.31 67.06
N VAL A 27 9.96 25.20 67.04
CA VAL A 27 10.29 23.92 67.69
C VAL A 27 10.90 22.95 66.65
N LEU A 28 11.80 22.07 67.08
CA LEU A 28 12.63 21.18 66.24
C LEU A 28 12.62 19.72 66.74
N ALA A 29 12.60 18.76 65.81
CA ALA A 29 13.11 17.37 65.91
C ALA A 29 13.08 16.80 64.47
N ARG A 30 14.16 16.40 63.75
CA ARG A 30 15.59 16.06 63.99
C ARG A 30 15.92 14.67 64.56
N SER A 31 16.31 13.76 63.66
CA SER A 31 17.50 12.87 63.65
C SER A 31 17.62 12.27 62.22
N VAL A 32 18.70 12.30 61.42
CA VAL A 32 20.18 12.19 61.61
C VAL A 32 20.62 10.73 61.87
N ILE A 33 21.55 10.05 61.17
CA ILE A 33 22.26 10.07 59.85
C ILE A 33 23.43 9.07 60.02
N VAL A 34 23.79 8.27 58.98
CA VAL A 34 25.11 7.63 58.66
C VAL A 34 24.85 6.80 57.37
N ALA A 35 25.39 7.06 56.16
CA ALA A 35 26.78 7.13 55.66
C ALA A 35 27.48 5.73 55.62
N LEU A 36 28.16 5.25 54.58
CA LEU A 36 28.44 5.64 53.17
C LEU A 36 28.94 4.32 52.50
N THR A 37 28.61 3.85 51.29
CA THR A 37 29.03 4.33 49.95
C THR A 37 28.62 3.27 48.91
N VAL A 38 28.13 3.63 47.72
CA VAL A 38 28.30 2.99 46.38
C VAL A 38 27.37 3.71 45.38
N LEU A 39 27.74 3.75 44.09
CA LEU A 39 26.96 4.43 43.06
C LEU A 39 25.74 3.63 42.56
N LEU A 40 24.78 4.36 41.97
CA LEU A 40 23.80 3.86 41.00
C LEU A 40 22.89 2.71 41.46
N THR A 41 22.10 2.97 42.49
CA THR A 41 20.65 2.66 42.44
C THR A 41 19.91 3.68 43.30
N ALA A 42 19.18 4.60 42.67
CA ALA A 42 17.98 5.10 43.33
C ALA A 42 16.95 3.96 43.18
N PRO A 43 16.41 3.38 44.27
CA PRO A 43 15.24 2.55 44.12
C PRO A 43 14.13 3.48 43.60
N VAL A 44 13.70 3.25 42.36
CA VAL A 44 12.35 3.63 41.97
C VAL A 44 11.46 2.97 43.03
N ALA A 45 10.76 3.78 43.82
CA ALA A 45 9.86 3.26 44.83
C ALA A 45 8.94 2.25 44.12
N PRO A 46 8.77 1.01 44.65
CA PRO A 46 7.99 0.00 43.95
C PRO A 46 6.63 0.62 43.65
N ALA A 47 6.30 0.75 42.36
CA ALA A 47 5.11 1.45 41.94
C ALA A 47 3.93 0.78 42.64
N GLU A 48 3.28 1.50 43.56
CA GLU A 48 2.24 0.89 44.39
C GLU A 48 1.17 0.33 43.45
N ILE A 49 1.02 -1.00 43.44
CA ILE A 49 -0.07 -1.68 42.74
C ILE A 49 -1.35 -1.48 43.55
N GLN A 50 -1.74 -0.21 43.70
CA GLN A 50 -2.96 0.23 44.35
C GLN A 50 -4.14 -0.22 43.51
N ASN A 51 -4.61 -1.42 43.84
CA ASN A 51 -5.85 -2.04 43.38
C ASN A 51 -5.83 -2.53 41.92
N LEU A 52 -4.97 -3.51 41.61
CA LEU A 52 -5.33 -4.54 40.62
C LEU A 52 -6.33 -5.56 41.24
N ALA A 53 -7.32 -5.03 41.99
CA ALA A 53 -8.38 -5.78 42.63
C ALA A 53 -9.46 -6.09 41.58
N LEU A 54 -9.19 -7.09 40.73
CA LEU A 54 -10.20 -7.60 39.80
C LEU A 54 -11.45 -8.02 40.58
N PRO A 55 -12.66 -7.72 40.06
CA PRO A 55 -13.88 -8.07 40.78
C PRO A 55 -13.93 -9.58 40.98
N PRO A 56 -14.17 -10.07 42.22
CA PRO A 56 -14.28 -11.50 42.45
C PRO A 56 -15.45 -12.05 41.63
N GLN A 57 -15.28 -13.23 41.02
CA GLN A 57 -16.36 -13.83 40.24
C GLN A 57 -17.62 -13.98 41.10
N PRO A 58 -18.82 -13.72 40.54
CA PRO A 58 -20.05 -13.70 41.31
C PRO A 58 -20.33 -15.07 41.93
N ALA A 59 -20.16 -15.16 43.25
CA ALA A 59 -20.27 -16.39 44.02
C ALA A 59 -21.74 -16.86 44.14
N GLY A 60 -22.30 -17.40 43.05
CA GLY A 60 -23.69 -17.85 43.00
C GLY A 60 -24.32 -17.95 41.61
N GLY A 61 -23.57 -18.35 40.57
CA GLY A 61 -24.13 -18.62 39.25
C GLY A 61 -23.05 -19.02 38.23
N PRO A 62 -23.43 -19.59 37.07
CA PRO A 62 -22.48 -19.84 35.99
C PRO A 62 -22.06 -18.51 35.34
N ALA A 63 -20.84 -18.05 35.63
CA ALA A 63 -20.19 -17.03 34.83
C ALA A 63 -19.88 -17.63 33.44
N THR A 64 -20.55 -17.16 32.40
CA THR A 64 -20.47 -17.77 31.05
C THR A 64 -19.34 -17.20 30.19
N GLY A 65 -18.88 -15.99 30.50
CA GLY A 65 -17.78 -15.32 29.82
C GLY A 65 -16.43 -15.66 30.42
N GLU A 66 -15.39 -15.52 29.60
CA GLU A 66 -14.02 -15.84 29.94
C GLU A 66 -13.08 -14.63 29.81
N TYR A 67 -11.88 -14.77 30.36
CA TYR A 67 -10.86 -13.73 30.31
C TYR A 67 -10.07 -13.73 29.00
N TRP A 68 -9.79 -12.53 28.50
CA TRP A 68 -8.81 -12.23 27.47
C TRP A 68 -7.79 -11.23 28.01
N ALA A 69 -6.54 -11.30 27.56
CA ALA A 69 -5.51 -10.35 27.94
C ALA A 69 -4.65 -9.92 26.74
N LEU A 70 -4.34 -8.63 26.65
CA LEU A 70 -3.27 -8.07 25.81
C LEU A 70 -2.22 -7.45 26.73
N ILE A 71 -1.01 -8.00 26.68
CA ILE A 71 0.12 -7.64 27.52
C ILE A 71 1.22 -7.06 26.64
N ILE A 72 1.52 -5.78 26.83
CA ILE A 72 2.52 -5.03 26.07
C ILE A 72 3.62 -4.56 27.02
N GLY A 73 4.87 -4.84 26.68
CA GLY A 73 6.05 -4.41 27.45
C GLY A 73 7.19 -4.00 26.52
N ILE A 74 7.66 -2.76 26.63
CA ILE A 74 8.67 -2.21 25.71
C ILE A 74 9.82 -1.57 26.49
N ASP A 75 10.98 -2.24 26.48
CA ASP A 75 12.23 -1.69 26.98
C ASP A 75 13.12 -1.15 25.84
N ASN A 76 13.16 -1.82 24.69
CA ASN A 76 14.10 -1.51 23.59
C ASN A 76 13.47 -0.65 22.47
N TYR A 77 13.25 0.64 22.72
CA TYR A 77 12.76 1.59 21.73
C TYR A 77 13.77 1.89 20.61
N GLN A 78 13.30 1.99 19.35
CA GLN A 78 14.14 2.35 18.19
C GLN A 78 14.47 3.85 18.14
N HIS A 79 13.54 4.70 18.58
CA HIS A 79 13.62 6.17 18.48
C HIS A 79 13.32 6.89 19.81
N GLY A 80 13.35 6.14 20.92
CA GLY A 80 13.13 6.62 22.29
C GLY A 80 14.31 6.36 23.21
N LEU A 81 14.15 6.64 24.51
CA LEU A 81 15.08 6.15 25.53
C LEU A 81 14.75 4.67 25.84
N PRO A 82 15.75 3.82 26.11
CA PRO A 82 15.48 2.46 26.56
C PRO A 82 15.03 2.45 28.02
N LEU A 83 14.11 1.54 28.35
CA LEU A 83 13.74 1.21 29.73
C LEU A 83 14.49 -0.06 30.19
N GLN A 84 14.29 -0.46 31.45
CA GLN A 84 15.02 -1.58 32.09
C GLN A 84 14.10 -2.58 32.81
N THR A 85 12.78 -2.40 32.72
CA THR A 85 11.81 -3.15 33.53
C THR A 85 10.48 -3.38 32.83
N ALA A 86 10.14 -2.67 31.76
CA ALA A 86 8.80 -2.67 31.19
C ALA A 86 8.38 -4.06 30.67
N VAL A 87 9.32 -4.82 30.08
CA VAL A 87 9.07 -6.21 29.67
C VAL A 87 8.93 -7.12 30.89
N ARG A 88 9.77 -6.94 31.92
CA ARG A 88 9.69 -7.75 33.15
C ARG A 88 8.36 -7.53 33.88
N ASP A 89 7.99 -6.28 34.12
CA ASP A 89 6.78 -5.88 34.83
C ASP A 89 5.53 -6.40 34.07
N ALA A 90 5.56 -6.41 32.73
CA ALA A 90 4.53 -7.02 31.89
C ALA A 90 4.52 -8.56 31.93
N MET A 91 5.68 -9.22 31.95
CA MET A 91 5.79 -10.68 32.11
C MET A 91 5.27 -11.16 33.47
N GLU A 92 5.52 -10.41 34.55
CA GLU A 92 4.97 -10.67 35.88
C GLU A 92 3.44 -10.60 35.89
N VAL A 93 2.84 -9.58 35.26
CA VAL A 93 1.38 -9.46 35.11
C VAL A 93 0.80 -10.60 34.27
N ARG A 94 1.46 -11.00 33.18
CA ARG A 94 1.08 -12.18 32.38
C ARG A 94 1.05 -13.45 33.22
N ASP A 95 2.10 -13.71 34.00
CA ASP A 95 2.16 -14.91 34.86
C ASP A 95 1.05 -14.92 35.91
N ASP A 96 0.78 -13.77 36.53
CA ASP A 96 -0.30 -13.63 37.51
C ASP A 96 -1.68 -13.89 36.88
N LEU A 97 -1.92 -13.40 35.66
CA LEU A 97 -3.16 -13.65 34.92
C LEU A 97 -3.31 -15.12 34.52
N ALA A 98 -2.27 -15.77 34.02
CA ALA A 98 -2.30 -17.18 33.68
C ALA A 98 -2.50 -18.08 34.92
N GLN A 99 -1.76 -17.82 35.99
CA GLN A 99 -1.70 -18.70 37.17
C GLN A 99 -2.82 -18.46 38.19
N ARG A 100 -3.21 -17.19 38.43
CA ARG A 100 -4.20 -16.83 39.48
C ARG A 100 -5.60 -16.61 38.93
N TYR A 101 -5.72 -16.13 37.69
CA TYR A 101 -7.00 -15.82 37.04
C TYR A 101 -7.39 -16.79 35.91
N GLY A 102 -6.51 -17.75 35.58
CA GLY A 102 -6.81 -18.82 34.63
C GLY A 102 -6.95 -18.35 33.18
N VAL A 103 -6.32 -17.22 32.79
CA VAL A 103 -6.34 -16.75 31.40
C VAL A 103 -5.65 -17.78 30.51
N ARG A 104 -6.38 -18.29 29.50
CA ARG A 104 -5.89 -19.35 28.62
C ARG A 104 -4.84 -18.82 27.64
N PRO A 105 -3.75 -19.56 27.34
CA PRO A 105 -2.71 -19.12 26.40
C PRO A 105 -3.23 -18.67 25.04
N GLU A 106 -4.26 -19.31 24.49
CA GLU A 106 -4.88 -18.94 23.20
C GLU A 106 -5.50 -17.51 23.18
N ARG A 107 -5.71 -16.93 24.37
CA ARG A 107 -6.38 -15.65 24.65
C ARG A 107 -5.49 -14.64 25.38
N LEU A 108 -4.23 -15.00 25.57
CA LEU A 108 -3.19 -14.13 26.10
C LEU A 108 -2.32 -13.67 24.92
N ILE A 109 -2.41 -12.39 24.57
CA ILE A 109 -1.67 -11.78 23.46
C ILE A 109 -0.47 -11.05 24.06
N GLU A 110 0.73 -11.57 23.85
CA GLU A 110 1.99 -10.99 24.32
C GLU A 110 2.66 -10.19 23.19
N LEU A 111 3.05 -8.94 23.46
CA LEU A 111 3.82 -8.10 22.54
C LEU A 111 4.99 -7.46 23.29
N PHE A 112 6.19 -8.02 23.13
CA PHE A 112 7.40 -7.52 23.80
C PHE A 112 8.43 -6.94 22.82
N ASN A 113 9.02 -5.79 23.20
CA ASN A 113 10.04 -5.08 22.43
C ASN A 113 9.68 -4.98 20.93
N GLU A 114 10.48 -5.58 20.04
CA GLU A 114 10.32 -5.57 18.58
C GLU A 114 8.96 -6.08 18.08
N GLN A 115 8.23 -6.85 18.89
CA GLN A 115 6.87 -7.30 18.58
C GLN A 115 5.82 -6.20 18.80
N ALA A 116 6.08 -5.22 19.66
CA ALA A 116 5.14 -4.18 20.08
C ALA A 116 5.07 -3.01 19.09
N THR A 117 4.89 -3.34 17.81
CA THR A 117 4.76 -2.37 16.73
C THR A 117 3.37 -1.73 16.69
N LEU A 118 3.25 -0.56 16.06
CA LEU A 118 1.96 0.13 15.87
C LEU A 118 0.95 -0.80 15.17
N GLN A 119 1.41 -1.54 14.16
CA GLN A 119 0.60 -2.52 13.43
C GLN A 119 0.19 -3.71 14.29
N ASN A 120 1.10 -4.28 15.09
CA ASN A 120 0.80 -5.45 15.91
C ASN A 120 -0.11 -5.11 17.10
N ILE A 121 0.09 -3.95 17.74
CA ILE A 121 -0.79 -3.44 18.81
C ILE A 121 -2.19 -3.17 18.25
N ALA A 122 -2.31 -2.51 17.09
CA ALA A 122 -3.60 -2.29 16.43
C ALA A 122 -4.29 -3.61 16.03
N TYR A 123 -3.54 -4.57 15.50
CA TYR A 123 -4.07 -5.90 15.17
C TYR A 123 -4.54 -6.67 16.42
N ALA A 124 -3.82 -6.58 17.53
CA ALA A 124 -4.21 -7.19 18.80
C ALA A 124 -5.51 -6.58 19.36
N LEU A 125 -5.65 -5.24 19.31
CA LEU A 125 -6.89 -4.55 19.69
C LEU A 125 -8.07 -4.96 18.80
N PHE A 126 -7.87 -5.05 17.48
CA PHE A 126 -8.88 -5.54 16.53
C PHE A 126 -9.24 -7.02 16.77
N ARG A 127 -8.25 -7.86 17.12
CA ARG A 127 -8.50 -9.27 17.47
C ARG A 127 -9.38 -9.37 18.71
N LEU A 128 -9.10 -8.58 19.74
CA LEU A 128 -9.93 -8.50 20.95
C LEU A 128 -11.36 -8.00 20.63
N SER A 129 -11.52 -6.96 19.82
CA SER A 129 -12.86 -6.41 19.51
C SER A 129 -13.73 -7.35 18.67
N SER A 130 -13.10 -8.22 17.87
CA SER A 130 -13.77 -9.18 17.01
C SER A 130 -14.06 -10.53 17.69
N GLU A 131 -13.09 -11.12 18.41
CA GLU A 131 -13.19 -12.45 19.04
C GLU A 131 -13.88 -12.45 20.42
N ALA A 132 -13.74 -11.39 21.23
CA ALA A 132 -14.34 -11.34 22.57
C ALA A 132 -15.87 -11.17 22.52
N LYS A 133 -16.57 -11.87 23.42
CA LYS A 133 -18.04 -11.88 23.54
C LYS A 133 -18.54 -10.84 24.54
N SER A 134 -19.86 -10.66 24.63
CA SER A 134 -20.46 -9.62 25.48
C SER A 134 -20.56 -9.97 26.98
N ASP A 135 -20.22 -11.21 27.32
CA ASP A 135 -20.01 -11.73 28.67
C ASP A 135 -18.52 -11.88 29.03
N ASP A 136 -17.60 -11.89 28.05
CA ASP A 136 -16.15 -11.97 28.26
C ASP A 136 -15.60 -10.70 28.96
N ILE A 137 -14.47 -10.86 29.65
CA ILE A 137 -13.73 -9.80 30.34
C ILE A 137 -12.40 -9.58 29.62
N VAL A 138 -12.15 -8.36 29.14
CA VAL A 138 -10.94 -8.00 28.40
C VAL A 138 -10.00 -7.18 29.28
N LEU A 139 -8.77 -7.65 29.42
CA LEU A 139 -7.69 -6.99 30.16
C LEU A 139 -6.64 -6.47 29.17
N ILE A 140 -6.19 -5.25 29.35
CA ILE A 140 -5.14 -4.66 28.52
C ILE A 140 -4.13 -3.97 29.44
N TYR A 141 -2.88 -4.42 29.38
CA TYR A 141 -1.76 -3.90 30.18
C TYR A 141 -0.67 -3.35 29.27
N PHE A 142 -0.28 -2.09 29.49
CA PHE A 142 0.81 -1.43 28.77
C PHE A 142 1.91 -0.97 29.72
N ALA A 143 3.11 -1.53 29.56
CA ALA A 143 4.33 -1.02 30.18
C ALA A 143 5.25 -0.42 29.11
N GLY A 144 5.58 0.87 29.25
CA GLY A 144 6.42 1.58 28.27
C GLY A 144 6.40 3.10 28.40
N HIS A 145 6.86 3.78 27.36
CA HIS A 145 6.77 5.23 27.24
C HIS A 145 5.36 5.69 26.81
N ALA A 146 4.89 6.75 27.45
CA ALA A 146 3.64 7.42 27.12
C ALA A 146 3.75 8.94 27.34
N GLN A 147 2.87 9.69 26.67
CA GLN A 147 2.71 11.13 26.86
C GLN A 147 1.34 11.45 27.48
N TYR A 148 1.33 12.44 28.36
CA TYR A 148 0.17 12.85 29.17
C TYR A 148 -0.19 14.32 28.91
N ASP A 149 -1.48 14.65 29.08
CA ASP A 149 -1.97 16.03 29.06
C ASP A 149 -1.65 16.79 30.36
N LYS A 150 -2.05 18.07 30.40
CA LYS A 150 -1.82 18.96 31.55
C LYS A 150 -2.64 18.59 32.79
N ASP A 151 -3.66 17.75 32.63
CA ASP A 151 -4.55 17.29 33.68
C ASP A 151 -4.16 15.87 34.18
N GLY A 152 -3.05 15.32 33.67
CA GLY A 152 -2.53 13.99 34.03
C GLY A 152 -3.20 12.82 33.30
N ARG A 153 -3.98 13.08 32.23
CA ARG A 153 -4.60 12.02 31.41
C ARG A 153 -3.67 11.61 30.29
N MET A 154 -3.54 10.32 30.06
CA MET A 154 -2.75 9.78 28.95
C MET A 154 -3.33 10.24 27.61
N GLN A 155 -2.46 10.62 26.66
CA GLN A 155 -2.86 11.00 25.29
C GLN A 155 -2.29 10.07 24.22
N TRP A 156 -1.12 9.44 24.47
CA TRP A 156 -0.42 8.64 23.47
C TRP A 156 0.36 7.49 24.12
N TRP A 157 0.29 6.30 23.52
CA TRP A 157 1.28 5.23 23.70
C TRP A 157 2.38 5.38 22.65
N LEU A 158 3.61 5.03 23.03
CA LEU A 158 4.75 4.91 22.13
C LEU A 158 4.94 3.43 21.75
N PRO A 159 4.70 3.03 20.49
CA PRO A 159 5.13 1.73 19.94
C PRO A 159 6.66 1.64 19.87
N VAL A 160 7.21 0.44 19.63
CA VAL A 160 8.67 0.23 19.63
C VAL A 160 9.42 1.05 18.56
N GLU A 161 8.81 1.24 17.39
CA GLU A 161 9.25 2.10 16.28
C GLU A 161 8.77 3.55 16.40
N GLY A 162 8.01 3.88 17.45
CA GLY A 162 7.43 5.20 17.65
C GLY A 162 8.49 6.28 17.90
N ALA A 163 8.41 7.38 17.15
CA ALA A 163 9.26 8.55 17.32
C ALA A 163 8.48 9.63 18.11
N PRO A 164 8.92 10.05 19.32
CA PRO A 164 8.17 10.99 20.18
C PRO A 164 7.89 12.39 19.61
N MET A 165 8.39 12.70 18.41
CA MET A 165 8.22 13.98 17.70
C MET A 165 7.38 13.84 16.41
N GLU A 166 6.92 12.64 16.05
CA GLU A 166 6.21 12.32 14.80
C GLU A 166 4.84 11.70 15.15
N PRO A 167 3.77 12.51 15.32
CA PRO A 167 2.47 12.06 15.82
C PRO A 167 1.82 10.91 15.03
N GLU A 168 2.14 10.78 13.75
CA GLU A 168 1.74 9.68 12.86
C GLU A 168 2.30 8.30 13.28
N THR A 169 3.35 8.26 14.10
CA THR A 169 3.94 7.01 14.64
C THR A 169 3.37 6.63 16.02
N LEU A 170 2.50 7.47 16.60
CA LEU A 170 2.01 7.34 17.96
C LEU A 170 0.58 6.78 18.00
N LEU A 171 0.29 5.88 18.94
CA LEU A 171 -1.06 5.34 19.12
C LEU A 171 -1.84 6.22 20.10
N THR A 172 -2.86 6.94 19.60
CA THR A 172 -3.60 7.93 20.39
C THR A 172 -4.57 7.29 21.38
N ASP A 173 -4.72 7.88 22.57
CA ASP A 173 -5.71 7.50 23.59
C ASP A 173 -7.14 7.53 23.01
N ALA A 174 -7.43 8.47 22.11
CA ALA A 174 -8.71 8.55 21.41
C ALA A 174 -8.94 7.35 20.46
N ALA A 175 -7.91 6.91 19.73
CA ALA A 175 -7.97 5.74 18.86
C ALA A 175 -8.10 4.44 19.67
N ILE A 176 -7.33 4.31 20.76
CA ILE A 176 -7.47 3.20 21.72
C ILE A 176 -8.91 3.16 22.24
N ARG A 177 -9.43 4.26 22.79
CA ARG A 177 -10.81 4.34 23.30
C ARG A 177 -11.87 4.07 22.24
N GLN A 178 -11.64 4.45 20.98
CA GLN A 178 -12.55 4.13 19.88
C GLN A 178 -12.63 2.61 19.64
N GLU A 179 -11.48 1.92 19.61
CA GLU A 179 -11.45 0.44 19.52
C GLU A 179 -12.08 -0.22 20.76
N LEU A 180 -11.79 0.29 21.97
CA LEU A 180 -12.39 -0.23 23.21
C LEU A 180 -13.92 -0.04 23.24
N GLN A 181 -14.44 1.08 22.72
CA GLN A 181 -15.88 1.34 22.58
C GLN A 181 -16.55 0.49 21.49
N GLY A 182 -15.78 -0.02 20.52
CA GLY A 182 -16.25 -0.98 19.51
C GLY A 182 -16.32 -2.42 20.00
N MET A 183 -15.72 -2.75 21.15
CA MET A 183 -15.70 -4.12 21.68
C MET A 183 -17.10 -4.58 22.12
N LYS A 184 -17.43 -5.83 21.85
CA LYS A 184 -18.68 -6.46 22.32
C LYS A 184 -18.66 -6.69 23.84
N ALA A 185 -17.46 -6.92 24.40
CA ALA A 185 -17.21 -7.16 25.81
C ALA A 185 -17.65 -5.99 26.69
N LYS A 186 -18.45 -6.29 27.73
CA LYS A 186 -19.01 -5.25 28.62
C LYS A 186 -18.08 -4.85 29.76
N GLN A 187 -16.98 -5.58 29.95
CA GLN A 187 -15.96 -5.29 30.96
C GLN A 187 -14.60 -5.27 30.26
N VAL A 188 -14.08 -4.06 30.03
CA VAL A 188 -12.79 -3.81 29.40
C VAL A 188 -11.97 -2.96 30.36
N HIS A 189 -10.85 -3.49 30.83
CA HIS A 189 -10.01 -2.86 31.85
C HIS A 189 -8.63 -2.53 31.26
N LEU A 190 -8.30 -1.23 31.27
CA LEU A 190 -7.04 -0.70 30.77
C LEU A 190 -6.13 -0.33 31.95
N PHE A 191 -4.97 -0.97 32.02
CA PHE A 191 -3.93 -0.72 33.02
C PHE A 191 -2.64 -0.26 32.32
N HIS A 192 -1.90 0.67 32.93
CA HIS A 192 -0.65 1.15 32.36
C HIS A 192 0.39 1.53 33.43
N VAL A 193 1.66 1.21 33.17
CA VAL A 193 2.82 1.61 33.99
C VAL A 193 3.83 2.28 33.07
N THR A 194 4.16 3.55 33.31
CA THR A 194 4.86 4.34 32.29
C THR A 194 5.95 5.26 32.80
N ALA A 195 7.10 5.26 32.12
CA ALA A 195 8.08 6.33 32.21
C ALA A 195 7.64 7.51 31.33
N GLY A 196 7.22 8.62 31.95
CA GLY A 196 6.62 9.76 31.26
C GLY A 196 7.61 10.60 30.44
N VAL A 197 7.41 10.68 29.12
CA VAL A 197 8.28 11.46 28.22
C VAL A 197 7.82 12.92 28.15
N ALA A 198 8.16 13.72 29.19
CA ALA A 198 8.57 15.14 29.10
C ALA A 198 8.39 15.92 30.42
N ARG A 199 9.48 16.18 31.18
CA ARG A 199 9.56 17.42 31.99
C ARG A 199 10.95 18.01 32.29
N GLU A 200 12.03 17.56 31.67
CA GLU A 200 13.39 18.03 32.03
C GLU A 200 14.06 18.98 31.02
N LEU A 201 13.48 19.22 29.84
CA LEU A 201 14.06 20.08 28.80
C LEU A 201 13.39 21.45 28.65
N ARG A 202 13.29 22.19 29.77
CA ARG A 202 13.39 23.67 29.91
C ARG A 202 13.16 24.11 31.38
N LEU A 203 13.91 25.14 31.82
CA LEU A 203 13.78 25.85 33.12
C LEU A 203 14.30 25.14 34.40
N ALA A 204 15.58 24.76 34.43
CA ALA A 204 16.25 24.28 35.66
C ALA A 204 17.72 24.74 35.82
N GLN A 205 18.01 26.04 35.63
CA GLN A 205 19.38 26.59 35.79
C GLN A 205 19.56 27.70 36.86
N PRO A 206 18.55 28.52 37.24
CA PRO A 206 18.73 29.50 38.34
C PRO A 206 18.59 28.92 39.76
N ILE A 207 17.84 27.81 39.93
CA ILE A 207 17.39 27.35 41.26
C ILE A 207 18.49 26.59 42.01
N LEU A 208 19.22 25.72 41.31
CA LEU A 208 20.30 24.86 41.87
C LEU A 208 21.49 25.62 42.47
N GLN A 209 21.59 26.94 42.27
CA GLN A 209 22.69 27.75 42.76
C GLN A 209 22.40 28.34 44.15
N ALA A 210 21.18 28.85 44.38
CA ALA A 210 20.77 29.41 45.68
C ALA A 210 20.65 28.34 46.78
N GLU A 211 20.17 27.15 46.42
CA GLU A 211 19.98 26.03 47.37
C GLU A 211 21.34 25.49 47.88
N ARG A 212 22.38 25.57 47.04
CA ARG A 212 23.75 25.14 47.36
C ARG A 212 24.44 26.07 48.37
N GLU A 213 24.22 27.38 48.25
CA GLU A 213 24.77 28.39 49.16
C GLU A 213 24.12 28.33 50.56
N ALA A 214 22.81 28.03 50.62
CA ALA A 214 22.09 27.83 51.88
C ALA A 214 22.63 26.64 52.69
N LEU A 215 22.88 25.50 52.04
CA LEU A 215 23.37 24.28 52.66
C LEU A 215 24.79 24.43 53.26
N GLU A 216 25.66 25.23 52.63
CA GLU A 216 26.98 25.52 53.21
C GLU A 216 26.93 26.40 54.47
N GLN A 217 25.95 27.31 54.58
CA GLN A 217 25.80 28.12 55.79
C GLN A 217 25.35 27.29 57.00
N GLU A 218 24.39 26.37 56.82
CA GLU A 218 23.96 25.50 57.93
C GLU A 218 25.09 24.56 58.39
N ARG A 219 25.91 24.04 57.47
CA ARG A 219 27.00 23.11 57.83
C ARG A 219 28.03 23.77 58.75
N ARG A 220 28.45 25.01 58.44
CA ARG A 220 29.40 25.78 59.26
C ARG A 220 28.84 26.08 60.66
N GLN A 221 27.55 26.36 60.78
CA GLN A 221 26.89 26.58 62.08
C GLN A 221 26.69 25.29 62.91
N ALA A 222 26.65 24.11 62.26
CA ALA A 222 26.62 22.82 62.94
C ALA A 222 28.02 22.43 63.48
N GLU A 223 29.06 22.61 62.66
CA GLU A 223 30.45 22.28 63.01
C GLU A 223 30.94 23.05 64.26
N GLU A 224 30.63 24.35 64.38
CA GLU A 224 31.03 25.15 65.55
C GLU A 224 30.33 24.74 66.86
N ARG A 225 29.06 24.32 66.80
CA ARG A 225 28.31 23.83 67.97
C ARG A 225 28.88 22.53 68.54
N ILE A 226 29.42 21.66 67.68
CA ILE A 226 30.01 20.39 68.09
C ILE A 226 31.33 20.62 68.84
N ARG A 227 32.15 21.60 68.41
CA ARG A 227 33.41 21.94 69.09
C ARG A 227 33.20 22.34 70.56
N LEU A 228 32.24 23.23 70.82
CA LEU A 228 31.97 23.74 72.17
C LEU A 228 31.44 22.65 73.12
N SER A 229 30.66 21.69 72.62
CA SER A 229 30.14 20.58 73.42
C SER A 229 31.21 19.60 73.90
N ALA A 230 32.34 19.48 73.19
CA ALA A 230 33.41 18.54 73.53
C ALA A 230 34.25 19.02 74.73
N GLU A 231 34.48 20.32 74.84
CA GLU A 231 35.33 20.92 75.89
C GLU A 231 34.70 20.85 77.29
N GLU A 232 33.36 20.87 77.38
CA GLU A 232 32.65 20.71 78.66
C GLU A 232 32.65 19.26 79.14
N ALA A 233 32.46 18.29 78.24
CA ALA A 233 32.44 16.87 78.58
C ALA A 233 33.78 16.38 79.15
N GLN A 234 34.91 16.89 78.63
CA GLN A 234 36.25 16.50 79.08
C GLN A 234 36.52 16.89 80.54
N ARG A 235 35.96 18.02 81.02
CA ARG A 235 36.12 18.50 82.41
C ARG A 235 35.33 17.69 83.43
N ALA A 236 34.25 17.02 83.03
CA ALA A 236 33.45 16.18 83.92
C ALA A 236 34.16 14.85 84.26
N ALA A 237 34.91 14.28 83.32
CA ALA A 237 35.57 12.98 83.47
C ALA A 237 36.68 12.98 84.54
N GLU A 238 37.47 14.06 84.63
CA GLU A 238 38.60 14.16 85.58
C GLU A 238 38.15 14.20 87.04
N VAL A 239 36.94 14.70 87.33
CA VAL A 239 36.40 14.78 88.69
C VAL A 239 35.97 13.41 89.20
N GLN A 240 35.31 12.61 88.37
CA GLN A 240 34.84 11.28 88.75
C GLN A 240 36.00 10.31 89.03
N ALA A 241 37.02 10.31 88.18
CA ALA A 241 38.19 9.43 88.31
C ALA A 241 38.95 9.61 89.64
N ARG A 242 38.80 10.75 90.32
CA ARG A 242 39.43 11.04 91.61
C ARG A 242 38.67 10.49 92.83
N LEU A 243 37.40 10.09 92.68
CA LEU A 243 36.57 9.57 93.77
C LEU A 243 36.61 8.04 93.86
N ASP A 244 36.69 7.34 92.72
CA ASP A 244 36.70 5.88 92.70
C ASP A 244 38.00 5.26 93.25
N ALA A 245 39.07 6.04 93.37
CA ALA A 245 40.38 5.60 93.86
C ALA A 245 40.43 5.30 95.37
N GLU A 246 39.59 5.94 96.20
CA GLU A 246 39.63 5.78 97.67
C GLU A 246 38.87 4.54 98.16
N ARG A 247 38.03 3.91 97.32
CA ARG A 247 37.08 2.88 97.75
C ARG A 247 37.64 1.45 97.81
N LEU A 248 38.85 1.18 97.34
CA LEU A 248 39.37 -0.19 97.15
C LEU A 248 40.28 -0.70 98.29
N ALA A 249 39.96 -0.35 99.54
CA ALA A 249 40.77 -0.63 100.72
C ALA A 249 40.13 -1.61 101.73
N GLY A 250 39.57 -2.72 101.25
CA GLY A 250 39.13 -3.81 102.13
C GLY A 250 38.21 -4.83 101.47
N GLU A 251 38.75 -6.03 101.24
CA GLU A 251 38.07 -7.34 101.39
C GLU A 251 39.03 -8.45 100.92
N LYS A 252 39.35 -9.40 101.81
CA LYS A 252 40.44 -10.37 101.60
C LYS A 252 40.02 -11.83 101.78
N GLU A 253 38.72 -12.08 101.80
CA GLU A 253 38.13 -13.37 102.23
C GLU A 253 37.28 -14.05 101.14
N GLU A 254 36.78 -13.32 100.13
CA GLU A 254 36.01 -13.90 99.01
C GLU A 254 36.87 -14.72 98.02
N ARG A 255 38.20 -14.54 98.04
CA ARG A 255 39.14 -15.16 97.07
C ARG A 255 39.21 -16.69 97.10
N ALA A 256 38.64 -17.36 98.10
CA ALA A 256 38.65 -18.82 98.22
C ALA A 256 37.59 -19.50 97.35
N ASN A 257 36.31 -19.15 97.50
CA ASN A 257 35.21 -19.82 96.80
C ASN A 257 35.22 -19.54 95.29
N LEU A 258 35.49 -18.30 94.89
CA LEU A 258 35.67 -17.92 93.48
C LEU A 258 36.73 -18.78 92.76
N GLY A 259 37.74 -19.30 93.48
CA GLY A 259 38.79 -20.14 92.92
C GLY A 259 38.33 -21.52 92.42
N ALA A 260 37.21 -22.06 92.93
CA ALA A 260 36.66 -23.34 92.48
C ALA A 260 35.71 -23.16 91.28
N GLU A 261 34.88 -22.11 91.32
CA GLU A 261 33.93 -21.77 90.27
C GLU A 261 34.63 -21.26 89.00
N ARG A 262 35.65 -20.41 89.16
CA ARG A 262 36.49 -19.92 88.05
C ARG A 262 37.17 -21.06 87.29
N ARG A 263 37.59 -22.14 87.96
CA ARG A 263 38.17 -23.33 87.31
C ARG A 263 37.14 -24.12 86.49
N LYS A 264 35.88 -24.17 86.93
CA LYS A 264 34.79 -24.78 86.13
C LYS A 264 34.51 -23.93 84.89
N LEU A 265 34.38 -22.61 85.06
CA LEU A 265 34.18 -21.66 83.96
C LEU A 265 35.36 -21.64 82.98
N GLU A 266 36.60 -21.76 83.45
CA GLU A 266 37.79 -21.89 82.59
C GLU A 266 37.76 -23.19 81.77
N ALA A 267 37.41 -24.34 82.38
CA ALA A 267 37.30 -25.62 81.67
C ALA A 267 36.12 -25.67 80.68
N GLU A 268 34.99 -25.04 81.02
CA GLU A 268 33.83 -24.94 80.14
C GLU A 268 34.09 -23.97 78.97
N ARG A 269 34.70 -22.81 79.25
CA ARG A 269 35.19 -21.88 78.22
C ARG A 269 36.17 -22.57 77.28
N GLN A 270 37.10 -23.37 77.79
CA GLN A 270 38.10 -24.07 76.96
C GLN A 270 37.43 -25.07 76.01
N ARG A 271 36.42 -25.82 76.47
CA ARG A 271 35.59 -26.68 75.60
C ARG A 271 34.79 -25.88 74.56
N LEU A 272 34.30 -24.70 74.91
CA LEU A 272 33.60 -23.82 73.97
C LEU A 272 34.55 -23.18 72.94
N GLU A 273 35.79 -22.88 73.32
CA GLU A 273 36.84 -22.44 72.40
C GLU A 273 37.25 -23.57 71.42
N GLU A 274 37.41 -24.80 71.91
CA GLU A 274 37.65 -26.00 71.07
C GLU A 274 36.48 -26.28 70.11
N ALA A 275 35.24 -26.27 70.61
CA ALA A 275 34.05 -26.50 69.78
C ALA A 275 33.85 -25.39 68.74
N ARG A 276 34.12 -24.13 69.10
CA ARG A 276 34.11 -23.00 68.17
C ARG A 276 35.17 -23.14 67.09
N ALA A 277 36.42 -23.46 67.46
CA ALA A 277 37.51 -23.65 66.50
C ALA A 277 37.18 -24.75 65.49
N LYS A 278 36.53 -25.84 65.94
CA LYS A 278 36.07 -26.92 65.05
C LYS A 278 34.97 -26.48 64.09
N LEU A 279 33.95 -25.77 64.58
CA LEU A 279 32.88 -25.21 63.75
C LEU A 279 33.41 -24.17 62.74
N GLU A 280 34.43 -23.40 63.14
CA GLU A 280 35.08 -22.39 62.30
C GLU A 280 35.93 -23.03 61.18
N ALA A 281 36.52 -24.21 61.42
CA ALA A 281 37.16 -25.05 60.40
C ALA A 281 36.14 -25.69 59.43
N GLU A 282 35.08 -26.34 59.94
CA GLU A 282 34.00 -26.91 59.11
C GLU A 282 33.34 -25.84 58.21
N ARG A 283 33.23 -24.59 58.71
CA ARG A 283 32.77 -23.44 57.94
C ARG A 283 33.75 -23.02 56.83
N GLN A 284 35.05 -23.09 57.05
CA GLN A 284 36.06 -22.80 56.03
C GLN A 284 36.06 -23.86 54.92
N GLU A 285 35.99 -25.14 55.26
CA GLU A 285 35.85 -26.24 54.29
C GLU A 285 34.57 -26.07 53.44
N LEU A 286 33.44 -25.72 54.06
CA LEU A 286 32.20 -25.45 53.34
C LEU A 286 32.31 -24.23 52.41
N GLN A 287 33.01 -23.17 52.82
CA GLN A 287 33.24 -21.99 51.97
C GLN A 287 34.15 -22.30 50.77
N GLU A 288 35.20 -23.11 50.95
CA GLU A 288 36.06 -23.53 49.83
C GLU A 288 35.34 -24.50 48.88
N ALA A 289 34.55 -25.44 49.40
CA ALA A 289 33.69 -26.29 48.59
C ALA A 289 32.66 -25.48 47.78
N GLN A 290 32.07 -24.44 48.37
CA GLN A 290 31.17 -23.52 47.65
C GLN A 290 31.88 -22.66 46.60
N ARG A 291 33.15 -22.29 46.82
CA ARG A 291 33.97 -21.59 45.81
C ARG A 291 34.22 -22.50 44.60
N LEU A 292 34.70 -23.72 44.85
CA LEU A 292 34.99 -24.73 43.82
C LEU A 292 33.73 -25.16 43.05
N ALA A 293 32.56 -25.18 43.70
CA ALA A 293 31.29 -25.44 43.02
C ALA A 293 30.95 -24.33 42.00
N ARG A 294 31.08 -23.05 42.39
CA ARG A 294 30.84 -21.91 41.50
C ARG A 294 31.85 -21.85 40.35
N GLU A 295 33.13 -22.10 40.62
CA GLU A 295 34.18 -22.16 39.60
C GLU A 295 33.87 -23.21 38.53
N ARG A 296 33.37 -24.40 38.93
CA ARG A 296 32.93 -25.45 38.00
C ARG A 296 31.66 -25.11 37.24
N GLU A 297 30.69 -24.48 37.90
CA GLU A 297 29.44 -24.03 37.26
C GLU A 297 29.74 -22.99 36.17
N GLU A 298 30.67 -22.06 36.43
CA GLU A 298 31.06 -21.02 35.47
C GLU A 298 31.88 -21.59 34.31
N GLN A 299 32.78 -22.56 34.57
CA GLN A 299 33.46 -23.31 33.51
C GLN A 299 32.47 -24.07 32.61
N ALA A 300 31.45 -24.71 33.19
CA ALA A 300 30.42 -25.41 32.42
C ALA A 300 29.60 -24.46 31.53
N LYS A 301 29.26 -23.25 32.02
CA LYS A 301 28.63 -22.21 31.19
C LYS A 301 29.54 -21.77 30.04
N GLN A 302 30.84 -21.57 30.30
CA GLN A 302 31.81 -21.18 29.28
C GLN A 302 31.99 -22.26 28.20
N GLU A 303 32.00 -23.55 28.56
CA GLU A 303 32.01 -24.64 27.57
C GLU A 303 30.74 -24.68 26.71
N VAL A 304 29.56 -24.51 27.32
CA VAL A 304 28.28 -24.49 26.57
C VAL A 304 28.24 -23.30 25.61
N GLU A 305 28.69 -22.12 26.06
CA GLU A 305 28.75 -20.92 25.22
C GLU A 305 29.76 -21.06 24.07
N GLN A 306 30.94 -21.64 24.31
CA GLN A 306 31.90 -21.92 23.25
C GLN A 306 31.35 -22.87 22.18
N ARG A 307 30.66 -23.95 22.60
CA ARG A 307 30.00 -24.88 21.65
C ARG A 307 28.90 -24.20 20.85
N ARG A 308 28.10 -23.31 21.47
CA ARG A 308 27.07 -22.51 20.78
C ARG A 308 27.70 -21.62 19.69
N LEU A 309 28.78 -20.92 20.03
CA LEU A 309 29.51 -20.04 19.08
C LEU A 309 30.23 -20.84 17.98
N GLU A 310 30.67 -22.07 18.25
CA GLU A 310 31.25 -22.96 17.23
C GLU A 310 30.18 -23.49 16.26
N GLU A 311 29.01 -23.92 16.77
CA GLU A 311 27.86 -24.28 15.92
C GLU A 311 27.37 -23.10 15.08
N GLU A 312 27.27 -21.91 15.65
CA GLU A 312 26.85 -20.69 14.95
C GLU A 312 27.83 -20.33 13.82
N ARG A 313 29.14 -20.36 14.10
CA ARG A 313 30.18 -20.19 13.07
C ARG A 313 30.09 -21.25 11.96
N LYS A 314 29.78 -22.50 12.30
CA LYS A 314 29.59 -23.57 11.31
C LYS A 314 28.37 -23.33 10.43
N ARG A 315 27.23 -22.92 11.02
CA ARG A 315 26.02 -22.55 10.27
C ARG A 315 26.26 -21.37 9.32
N LEU A 316 26.94 -20.32 9.80
CA LEU A 316 27.29 -19.15 8.97
C LEU A 316 28.26 -19.51 7.82
N ALA A 317 29.18 -20.46 8.05
CA ALA A 317 30.06 -20.97 7.00
C ALA A 317 29.31 -21.83 5.97
N GLU A 318 28.38 -22.69 6.41
CA GLU A 318 27.52 -23.49 5.54
C GLU A 318 26.54 -22.62 4.73
N GLU A 319 25.94 -21.60 5.35
CA GLU A 319 25.09 -20.62 4.67
C GLU A 319 25.88 -19.83 3.63
N LYS A 320 27.06 -19.30 3.98
CA LYS A 320 27.91 -18.59 3.03
C LYS A 320 28.31 -19.50 1.86
N ALA A 321 28.71 -20.74 2.12
CA ALA A 321 29.04 -21.68 1.05
C ALA A 321 27.85 -21.96 0.11
N ARG A 322 26.61 -21.93 0.64
CA ARG A 322 25.40 -21.98 -0.18
C ARG A 322 25.22 -20.73 -1.03
N GLN A 323 25.41 -19.54 -0.46
CA GLN A 323 25.30 -18.26 -1.17
C GLN A 323 26.36 -18.13 -2.28
N ASP A 324 27.63 -18.47 -1.99
CA ASP A 324 28.73 -18.46 -2.97
C ASP A 324 28.43 -19.42 -4.15
N ALA A 325 27.85 -20.60 -3.87
CA ALA A 325 27.44 -21.58 -4.89
C ALA A 325 26.20 -21.14 -5.70
N GLU A 326 25.23 -20.49 -5.05
CA GLU A 326 24.03 -19.92 -5.67
C GLU A 326 24.41 -18.77 -6.62
N GLU A 327 25.38 -17.94 -6.25
CA GLU A 327 25.94 -16.90 -7.14
C GLU A 327 26.72 -17.50 -8.32
N GLN A 328 27.54 -18.54 -8.10
CA GLN A 328 28.23 -19.22 -9.21
C GLN A 328 27.24 -19.82 -10.21
N ALA A 329 26.22 -20.55 -9.73
CA ALA A 329 25.19 -21.13 -10.59
C ALA A 329 24.43 -20.06 -11.39
N ARG A 330 24.16 -18.90 -10.78
CA ARG A 330 23.57 -17.75 -11.48
C ARG A 330 24.49 -17.20 -12.57
N ARG A 331 25.79 -17.03 -12.31
CA ARG A 331 26.77 -16.54 -13.30
C ARG A 331 26.90 -17.50 -14.49
N GLU A 332 26.91 -18.81 -14.24
CA GLU A 332 26.92 -19.83 -15.29
C GLU A 332 25.63 -19.85 -16.11
N ALA A 333 24.46 -19.66 -15.48
CA ALA A 333 23.19 -19.51 -16.17
C ALA A 333 23.15 -18.24 -17.04
N GLU A 334 23.69 -17.12 -16.56
CA GLU A 334 23.78 -15.85 -17.29
C GLU A 334 24.71 -15.94 -18.51
N GLU A 335 25.85 -16.62 -18.40
CA GLU A 335 26.72 -16.84 -19.57
C GLU A 335 26.08 -17.76 -20.61
N ASN A 336 25.40 -18.83 -20.18
CA ASN A 336 24.68 -19.72 -21.09
C ASN A 336 23.52 -19.00 -21.79
N ALA A 337 22.74 -18.18 -21.07
CA ALA A 337 21.70 -17.34 -21.65
C ALA A 337 22.27 -16.35 -22.69
N ARG A 338 23.46 -15.78 -22.45
CA ARG A 338 24.14 -14.93 -23.45
C ARG A 338 24.52 -15.72 -24.70
N ARG A 339 25.08 -16.93 -24.54
CA ARG A 339 25.43 -17.83 -25.66
C ARG A 339 24.20 -18.26 -26.48
N ASP A 340 23.07 -18.48 -25.82
CA ASP A 340 21.78 -18.77 -26.47
C ASP A 340 21.24 -17.56 -27.24
N ALA A 341 21.30 -16.35 -26.66
CA ALA A 341 20.94 -15.12 -27.35
C ALA A 341 21.85 -14.82 -28.55
N GLU A 342 23.17 -15.03 -28.42
CA GLU A 342 24.14 -14.91 -29.51
C GLU A 342 23.89 -15.92 -30.64
N ARG A 343 23.30 -17.09 -30.36
CA ARG A 343 22.86 -18.06 -31.38
C ARG A 343 21.57 -17.59 -32.06
N LEU A 344 20.53 -17.26 -31.29
CA LEU A 344 19.24 -16.82 -31.80
C LEU A 344 19.36 -15.58 -32.69
N ALA A 345 20.25 -14.64 -32.35
CA ALA A 345 20.52 -13.46 -33.18
C ALA A 345 21.09 -13.83 -34.57
N ARG A 346 21.95 -14.86 -34.66
CA ARG A 346 22.48 -15.35 -35.95
C ARG A 346 21.41 -16.08 -36.76
N GLU A 347 20.57 -16.87 -36.10
CA GLU A 347 19.45 -17.57 -36.73
C GLU A 347 18.42 -16.57 -37.30
N GLN A 348 18.13 -15.48 -36.57
CA GLN A 348 17.31 -14.37 -37.07
C GLN A 348 17.97 -13.62 -38.23
N GLU A 349 19.28 -13.35 -38.18
CA GLU A 349 19.99 -12.71 -39.30
C GLU A 349 19.96 -13.57 -40.57
N GLU A 350 20.15 -14.89 -40.44
CA GLU A 350 20.05 -15.80 -41.57
C GLU A 350 18.61 -15.89 -42.12
N LEU A 351 17.60 -15.92 -41.25
CA LEU A 351 16.20 -15.88 -41.66
C LEU A 351 15.86 -14.59 -42.43
N ALA A 352 16.31 -13.43 -41.93
CA ALA A 352 16.12 -12.14 -42.59
C ALA A 352 16.81 -12.08 -43.97
N ARG A 353 18.03 -12.63 -44.09
CA ARG A 353 18.73 -12.78 -45.38
C ARG A 353 17.94 -13.66 -46.36
N ARG A 354 17.42 -14.81 -45.91
CA ARG A 354 16.58 -15.71 -46.72
C ARG A 354 15.27 -15.05 -47.17
N GLN A 355 14.61 -14.30 -46.29
CA GLN A 355 13.38 -13.54 -46.61
C GLN A 355 13.65 -12.43 -47.64
N ALA A 356 14.75 -11.69 -47.49
CA ALA A 356 15.16 -10.66 -48.45
C ALA A 356 15.46 -11.24 -49.84
N GLU A 357 16.08 -12.42 -49.91
CA GLU A 357 16.30 -13.13 -51.18
C GLU A 357 14.99 -13.64 -51.80
N GLN A 358 14.08 -14.23 -51.01
CA GLN A 358 12.75 -14.62 -51.49
C GLN A 358 11.99 -13.43 -52.07
N LYS A 359 12.00 -12.28 -51.38
CA LYS A 359 11.37 -11.05 -51.87
C LYS A 359 11.99 -10.56 -53.18
N ARG A 360 13.32 -10.58 -53.31
CA ARG A 360 14.03 -10.22 -54.56
C ARG A 360 13.59 -11.11 -55.72
N LEU A 361 13.50 -12.42 -55.49
CA LEU A 361 13.07 -13.40 -56.50
C LEU A 361 11.58 -13.24 -56.88
N GLU A 362 10.73 -12.84 -55.93
CA GLU A 362 9.32 -12.56 -56.21
C GLU A 362 9.12 -11.24 -56.98
N GLU A 363 9.86 -10.18 -56.65
CA GLU A 363 9.90 -8.93 -57.42
C GLU A 363 10.42 -9.15 -58.85
N GLU A 364 11.44 -10.00 -59.01
CA GLU A 364 11.98 -10.40 -60.32
C GLU A 364 10.95 -11.20 -61.14
N ARG A 365 10.28 -12.18 -60.51
CA ARG A 365 9.18 -12.94 -61.13
C ARG A 365 8.01 -12.06 -61.56
N LEU A 366 7.67 -11.04 -60.75
CA LEU A 366 6.58 -10.11 -61.08
C LEU A 366 6.94 -9.25 -62.30
N ARG A 367 8.15 -8.68 -62.36
CA ARG A 367 8.62 -7.91 -63.52
C ARG A 367 8.62 -8.73 -64.81
N LEU A 368 9.02 -10.00 -64.74
CA LEU A 368 8.99 -10.91 -65.89
C LEU A 368 7.55 -11.20 -66.35
N ALA A 369 6.59 -11.29 -65.43
CA ALA A 369 5.17 -11.44 -65.76
C ALA A 369 4.59 -10.16 -66.39
N GLU A 370 4.91 -8.98 -65.85
CA GLU A 370 4.52 -7.68 -66.42
C GLU A 370 5.06 -7.49 -67.85
N GLU A 371 6.32 -7.87 -68.10
CA GLU A 371 6.93 -7.82 -69.43
C GLU A 371 6.28 -8.81 -70.41
N GLN A 372 5.96 -10.03 -69.96
CA GLN A 372 5.20 -10.99 -70.77
C GLN A 372 3.80 -10.47 -71.11
N THR A 373 3.07 -9.88 -70.16
CA THR A 373 1.77 -9.26 -70.42
C THR A 373 1.88 -8.10 -71.42
N ARG A 374 2.90 -7.23 -71.30
CA ARG A 374 3.16 -6.15 -72.27
C ARG A 374 3.41 -6.70 -73.69
N GLU A 375 4.20 -7.76 -73.82
CA GLU A 375 4.39 -8.43 -75.11
C GLU A 375 3.09 -9.02 -75.68
N GLU A 376 2.24 -9.62 -74.85
CA GLU A 376 0.95 -10.17 -75.30
C GLU A 376 -0.05 -9.07 -75.70
N ASP A 377 -0.10 -7.96 -74.98
CA ASP A 377 -0.89 -6.77 -75.34
C ASP A 377 -0.40 -6.13 -76.65
N GLU A 378 0.91 -6.00 -76.86
CA GLU A 378 1.47 -5.52 -78.13
C GLU A 378 1.12 -6.46 -79.30
N ARG A 379 1.19 -7.77 -79.08
CA ARG A 379 0.78 -8.80 -80.06
C ARG A 379 -0.73 -8.73 -80.32
N HIS A 380 -1.56 -8.47 -79.30
CA HIS A 380 -3.01 -8.30 -79.44
C HIS A 380 -3.36 -7.02 -80.22
N ALA A 381 -2.80 -5.87 -79.83
CA ALA A 381 -3.00 -4.59 -80.52
C ALA A 381 -2.54 -4.65 -81.99
N LYS A 382 -1.46 -5.39 -82.30
CA LYS A 382 -1.01 -5.64 -83.67
C LYS A 382 -1.99 -6.52 -84.46
N ARG A 383 -2.57 -7.55 -83.85
CA ARG A 383 -3.66 -8.36 -84.46
C ARG A 383 -4.90 -7.51 -84.73
N GLU A 384 -5.29 -6.62 -83.81
CA GLU A 384 -6.41 -5.71 -84.01
C GLU A 384 -6.19 -4.72 -85.16
N ARG A 385 -5.02 -4.10 -85.28
CA ARG A 385 -4.73 -3.21 -86.42
C ARG A 385 -4.85 -3.95 -87.75
N LEU A 386 -4.24 -5.13 -87.86
CA LEU A 386 -4.35 -5.99 -89.05
C LEU A 386 -5.78 -6.46 -89.34
N ALA A 387 -6.62 -6.63 -88.31
CA ALA A 387 -8.05 -6.94 -88.48
C ALA A 387 -8.83 -5.72 -89.02
N ARG A 388 -8.61 -4.53 -88.44
CA ARG A 388 -9.24 -3.27 -88.88
C ARG A 388 -8.83 -2.90 -90.31
N GLU A 389 -7.55 -3.03 -90.64
CA GLU A 389 -7.03 -2.83 -92.02
C GLU A 389 -7.70 -3.77 -93.04
N ARG A 390 -7.89 -5.05 -92.67
CA ARG A 390 -8.61 -6.02 -93.52
C ARG A 390 -10.10 -5.70 -93.64
N GLU A 391 -10.75 -5.26 -92.56
CA GLU A 391 -12.14 -4.83 -92.57
C GLU A 391 -12.33 -3.59 -93.46
N GLU A 392 -11.39 -2.65 -93.41
CA GLU A 392 -11.40 -1.44 -94.23
C GLU A 392 -11.12 -1.74 -95.71
N GLN A 393 -10.17 -2.63 -96.02
CA GLN A 393 -9.96 -3.15 -97.38
C GLN A 393 -11.20 -3.91 -97.90
N ALA A 394 -11.88 -4.70 -97.07
CA ALA A 394 -13.12 -5.37 -97.43
C ALA A 394 -14.27 -4.39 -97.68
N LYS A 395 -14.38 -3.31 -96.88
CA LYS A 395 -15.32 -2.20 -97.12
C LYS A 395 -15.03 -1.49 -98.43
N GLN A 396 -13.76 -1.19 -98.73
CA GLN A 396 -13.36 -0.57 -100.00
C GLN A 396 -13.65 -1.48 -101.21
N GLN A 397 -13.42 -2.80 -101.11
CA GLN A 397 -13.81 -3.74 -102.16
C GLN A 397 -15.33 -3.83 -102.32
N ALA A 398 -16.08 -3.92 -101.22
CA ALA A 398 -17.55 -3.93 -101.24
C ALA A 398 -18.12 -2.62 -101.81
N GLU A 399 -17.49 -1.48 -101.55
CA GLU A 399 -17.88 -0.19 -102.14
C GLU A 399 -17.51 -0.09 -103.62
N GLN A 400 -16.36 -0.60 -104.06
CA GLN A 400 -16.06 -0.70 -105.50
C GLN A 400 -17.03 -1.64 -106.23
N GLN A 401 -17.43 -2.75 -105.60
CA GLN A 401 -18.47 -3.64 -106.13
C GLN A 401 -19.84 -2.93 -106.16
N ARG A 402 -20.22 -2.24 -105.09
CA ARG A 402 -21.46 -1.44 -105.03
C ARG A 402 -21.47 -0.36 -106.12
N LEU A 403 -20.38 0.39 -106.31
CA LEU A 403 -20.25 1.41 -107.36
C LEU A 403 -20.26 0.81 -108.78
N ALA A 404 -19.73 -0.39 -108.97
CA ALA A 404 -19.81 -1.11 -110.24
C ALA A 404 -21.24 -1.61 -110.53
N GLU A 405 -22.00 -2.01 -109.50
CA GLU A 405 -23.40 -2.38 -109.63
C GLU A 405 -24.32 -1.16 -109.75
N GLU A 406 -24.04 -0.08 -109.01
CA GLU A 406 -24.70 1.23 -109.15
C GLU A 406 -24.48 1.82 -110.54
N ARG A 407 -23.33 1.60 -111.20
CA ARG A 407 -23.15 1.94 -112.62
C ARG A 407 -24.05 1.12 -113.55
N LYS A 408 -24.25 -0.18 -113.28
CA LYS A 408 -25.19 -1.02 -114.03
C LYS A 408 -26.65 -0.61 -113.78
N ARG A 409 -27.01 -0.32 -112.53
CA ARG A 409 -28.34 0.15 -112.12
C ARG A 409 -28.62 1.54 -112.65
N ALA A 410 -27.67 2.47 -112.64
CA ALA A 410 -27.83 3.81 -113.19
C ALA A 410 -28.10 3.79 -114.71
N ALA A 411 -27.47 2.89 -115.46
CA ALA A 411 -27.77 2.69 -116.88
C ALA A 411 -29.21 2.20 -117.12
N ALA A 412 -29.76 1.38 -116.22
CA ALA A 412 -31.17 0.96 -116.26
C ALA A 412 -32.13 2.04 -115.74
N GLU A 413 -31.79 2.72 -114.64
CA GLU A 413 -32.56 3.81 -114.06
C GLU A 413 -32.63 5.04 -114.99
N GLN A 414 -31.62 5.29 -115.82
CA GLN A 414 -31.68 6.39 -116.78
C GLN A 414 -32.83 6.21 -117.79
N ALA A 415 -33.16 4.97 -118.15
CA ALA A 415 -34.34 4.66 -118.97
C ALA A 415 -35.68 4.75 -118.20
N VAL A 416 -35.67 4.61 -116.87
CA VAL A 416 -36.88 4.69 -116.01
C VAL A 416 -37.13 6.12 -115.49
N ARG A 417 -36.09 6.93 -115.31
CA ARG A 417 -36.16 8.29 -114.76
C ARG A 417 -36.89 9.26 -115.69
N GLU A 418 -36.80 9.10 -117.01
CA GLU A 418 -37.58 9.91 -117.96
C GLU A 418 -39.09 9.70 -117.81
N GLU A 419 -39.53 8.48 -117.45
CA GLU A 419 -40.93 8.19 -117.17
C GLU A 419 -41.36 8.67 -115.76
N ALA A 420 -40.51 8.43 -114.74
CA ALA A 420 -40.81 8.78 -113.36
C ALA A 420 -40.84 10.30 -113.10
N GLN A 421 -40.02 11.10 -113.80
CA GLN A 421 -39.98 12.56 -113.65
C GLN A 421 -41.31 13.24 -114.00
N ARG A 422 -42.19 12.60 -114.78
CA ARG A 422 -43.54 13.13 -115.08
C ARG A 422 -44.53 13.02 -113.92
N LYS A 423 -44.30 12.17 -112.91
CA LYS A 423 -45.27 11.88 -111.84
C LYS A 423 -44.90 12.50 -110.47
N LEU A 424 -43.61 12.72 -110.19
CA LEU A 424 -43.16 13.19 -108.86
C LEU A 424 -43.24 14.72 -108.66
N ALA A 425 -43.53 15.49 -109.70
CA ALA A 425 -43.68 16.95 -109.61
C ALA A 425 -44.95 17.40 -108.86
N GLU A 426 -45.95 16.52 -108.72
CA GLU A 426 -47.28 16.87 -108.21
C GLU A 426 -47.39 16.75 -106.68
N GLU A 427 -46.68 15.78 -106.07
CA GLU A 427 -46.82 15.47 -104.64
C GLU A 427 -45.94 16.34 -103.72
N ARG A 428 -44.77 16.81 -104.20
CA ARG A 428 -43.84 17.63 -103.39
C ARG A 428 -44.44 18.93 -102.86
N ARG A 429 -45.53 19.43 -103.45
CA ARG A 429 -46.22 20.68 -103.04
C ARG A 429 -47.09 20.54 -101.77
N ARG A 430 -46.99 19.43 -101.03
CA ARG A 430 -47.82 19.13 -99.84
C ARG A 430 -47.06 18.84 -98.54
N ALA A 431 -45.72 18.87 -98.54
CA ALA A 431 -44.91 18.34 -97.43
C ALA A 431 -43.98 19.34 -96.71
N GLU A 432 -43.88 20.59 -97.16
CA GLU A 432 -42.92 21.57 -96.60
C GLU A 432 -43.48 22.44 -95.44
N GLU A 433 -44.75 22.28 -95.08
CA GLU A 433 -45.46 23.23 -94.21
C GLU A 433 -45.39 22.92 -92.69
N GLN A 434 -44.91 21.74 -92.28
CA GLN A 434 -44.99 21.29 -90.87
C GLN A 434 -43.78 20.46 -90.38
N ALA A 435 -42.67 21.13 -90.00
CA ALA A 435 -41.81 20.77 -88.83
C ALA A 435 -40.47 21.56 -88.79
N LYS A 436 -40.46 22.82 -88.30
CA LYS A 436 -39.17 23.50 -88.00
C LYS A 436 -39.15 24.57 -86.91
N ALA A 437 -39.83 24.35 -85.76
CA ALA A 437 -39.65 25.18 -84.57
C ALA A 437 -40.04 24.48 -83.25
N ARG A 438 -39.05 24.02 -82.46
CA ARG A 438 -39.01 23.67 -81.01
C ARG A 438 -37.83 22.72 -80.76
N ALA A 439 -37.13 22.71 -79.62
CA ALA A 439 -37.12 23.64 -78.46
C ALA A 439 -35.71 23.64 -77.81
N GLU A 440 -35.52 24.40 -76.74
CA GLU A 440 -34.22 24.84 -76.20
C GLU A 440 -34.10 24.59 -74.66
N GLN A 441 -32.91 24.81 -74.08
CA GLN A 441 -32.63 25.21 -72.68
C GLN A 441 -32.47 24.21 -71.48
N ARG A 442 -31.38 24.45 -70.72
CA ARG A 442 -31.23 24.57 -69.23
C ARG A 442 -31.26 23.33 -68.29
N SER A 443 -30.77 23.39 -67.03
CA SER A 443 -29.57 24.06 -66.41
C SER A 443 -29.37 23.82 -64.88
N LYS A 444 -28.10 23.67 -64.45
CA LYS A 444 -27.47 24.08 -63.15
C LYS A 444 -27.77 23.35 -61.79
N PRO A 445 -26.91 23.53 -60.73
CA PRO A 445 -26.81 22.67 -59.53
C PRO A 445 -27.03 23.35 -58.15
N ILE A 446 -27.00 22.56 -57.05
CA ILE A 446 -27.15 22.87 -55.60
C ILE A 446 -26.42 21.74 -54.80
N GLU A 447 -25.87 21.82 -53.56
CA GLU A 447 -25.24 22.86 -52.68
C GLU A 447 -24.66 22.14 -51.40
N GLU A 448 -24.05 22.85 -50.42
CA GLU A 448 -23.39 22.26 -49.21
C GLU A 448 -24.32 22.03 -47.98
N ALA A 449 -23.86 21.28 -46.95
CA ALA A 449 -24.60 21.06 -45.69
C ALA A 449 -23.71 21.03 -44.41
N ARG A 450 -24.29 21.43 -43.25
CA ARG A 450 -23.57 21.70 -41.97
C ARG A 450 -23.67 20.58 -40.92
N VAL A 451 -22.63 20.50 -40.07
CA VAL A 451 -22.57 19.73 -38.81
C VAL A 451 -23.47 20.36 -37.72
N ARG A 452 -23.90 19.57 -36.72
CA ARG A 452 -24.73 20.00 -35.57
C ARG A 452 -24.03 19.77 -34.22
N PRO A 453 -24.35 20.55 -33.16
CA PRO A 453 -23.86 20.27 -31.80
C PRO A 453 -24.50 19.00 -31.19
N PHE A 454 -23.72 18.26 -30.41
CA PHE A 454 -24.19 17.12 -29.61
C PHE A 454 -24.88 17.58 -28.32
N THR A 455 -25.91 16.84 -27.89
CA THR A 455 -26.49 16.92 -26.54
C THR A 455 -26.46 15.52 -25.92
N PRO A 456 -26.07 15.37 -24.65
CA PRO A 456 -25.98 14.06 -24.03
C PRO A 456 -27.37 13.41 -23.92
N PRO A 457 -27.50 12.11 -24.21
CA PRO A 457 -28.77 11.40 -24.03
C PRO A 457 -29.14 11.33 -22.54
N PRO A 458 -30.44 11.30 -22.20
CA PRO A 458 -30.88 11.04 -20.84
C PRO A 458 -30.40 9.66 -20.38
N ALA A 459 -30.02 9.52 -19.11
CA ALA A 459 -29.48 8.29 -18.55
C ALA A 459 -30.43 7.10 -18.80
N GLY A 460 -30.03 6.22 -19.72
CA GLY A 460 -30.77 5.01 -20.07
C GLY A 460 -30.79 4.02 -18.91
N ARG A 461 -31.75 3.07 -18.94
CA ARG A 461 -31.74 1.94 -18.00
C ARG A 461 -30.43 1.17 -18.13
N GLU A 462 -29.72 1.02 -17.02
CA GLU A 462 -28.53 0.18 -16.94
C GLU A 462 -28.87 -1.27 -17.31
N LEU A 463 -28.08 -1.87 -18.19
CA LEU A 463 -28.20 -3.28 -18.54
C LEU A 463 -27.48 -4.11 -17.48
N ILE A 464 -28.19 -4.97 -16.76
CA ILE A 464 -27.54 -5.88 -15.80
C ILE A 464 -26.95 -7.08 -16.56
N GLY A 465 -25.63 -7.27 -16.45
CA GLY A 465 -24.91 -8.41 -16.99
C GLY A 465 -25.23 -9.72 -16.26
N LYS A 466 -24.89 -10.85 -16.88
CA LYS A 466 -25.10 -12.22 -16.32
C LYS A 466 -24.41 -12.42 -14.97
N ASP A 467 -23.33 -11.69 -14.73
CA ASP A 467 -22.54 -11.64 -13.50
C ASP A 467 -23.10 -10.70 -12.42
N GLY A 468 -24.16 -9.95 -12.74
CA GLY A 468 -24.73 -8.92 -11.87
C GLY A 468 -23.95 -7.60 -11.88
N ALA A 469 -23.11 -7.34 -12.88
CA ALA A 469 -22.54 -6.01 -13.08
C ALA A 469 -23.51 -5.09 -13.85
N PRO A 470 -23.73 -3.84 -13.43
CA PRO A 470 -24.45 -2.86 -14.24
C PRO A 470 -23.58 -2.39 -15.41
N MET A 471 -24.16 -2.33 -16.60
CA MET A 471 -23.54 -1.84 -17.83
C MET A 471 -24.24 -0.58 -18.34
N VAL A 472 -23.45 0.37 -18.82
CA VAL A 472 -23.91 1.65 -19.39
C VAL A 472 -23.82 1.60 -20.92
N LEU A 473 -24.82 2.14 -21.60
CA LEU A 473 -24.83 2.29 -23.05
C LEU A 473 -23.95 3.47 -23.51
N VAL A 474 -22.83 3.18 -24.17
CA VAL A 474 -22.07 4.14 -24.96
C VAL A 474 -22.71 4.24 -26.34
N SER A 475 -23.11 5.46 -26.74
CA SER A 475 -23.88 5.69 -27.96
C SER A 475 -23.04 5.54 -29.23
N ALA A 476 -23.65 5.05 -30.31
CA ALA A 476 -23.03 4.99 -31.64
C ALA A 476 -22.60 6.39 -32.13
N GLY A 477 -21.56 6.45 -32.96
CA GLY A 477 -21.08 7.68 -33.58
C GLY A 477 -19.56 7.80 -33.62
N GLU A 478 -19.10 8.87 -34.27
CA GLU A 478 -17.69 9.26 -34.38
C GLU A 478 -17.18 9.89 -33.08
N PHE A 479 -15.89 9.69 -32.79
CA PHE A 479 -15.12 10.45 -31.82
C PHE A 479 -13.67 10.63 -32.31
N THR A 480 -12.94 11.58 -31.75
CA THR A 480 -11.48 11.69 -31.98
C THR A 480 -10.74 10.78 -31.01
N MET A 481 -10.08 9.76 -31.56
CA MET A 481 -9.24 8.81 -30.85
C MET A 481 -7.78 9.28 -30.87
N GLY A 482 -7.08 9.12 -29.76
CA GLY A 482 -5.66 9.44 -29.60
C GLY A 482 -5.36 10.86 -29.11
N GLY A 483 -4.07 11.20 -29.14
CA GLY A 483 -3.52 12.43 -28.57
C GLY A 483 -2.43 13.05 -29.43
N ASP A 484 -1.51 13.75 -28.77
CA ASP A 484 -0.54 14.64 -29.42
C ASP A 484 0.87 14.03 -29.54
N SER A 485 1.02 12.71 -29.38
CA SER A 485 2.29 11.99 -29.54
C SER A 485 2.34 11.16 -30.83
N ILE A 486 3.55 10.95 -31.36
CA ILE A 486 3.80 10.39 -32.71
C ILE A 486 3.40 8.92 -32.88
N ASP A 487 3.25 8.18 -31.77
CA ASP A 487 2.82 6.78 -31.69
C ASP A 487 1.31 6.63 -31.39
N ASN A 488 0.62 7.77 -31.27
CA ASN A 488 -0.77 7.89 -30.81
C ASN A 488 -1.43 9.18 -31.37
N PRO A 489 -1.41 9.43 -32.70
CA PRO A 489 -1.95 10.65 -33.28
C PRO A 489 -3.48 10.70 -33.21
N ARG A 490 -4.02 11.92 -33.01
CA ARG A 490 -5.46 12.19 -33.13
C ARG A 490 -6.00 11.81 -34.52
N HIS A 491 -6.99 10.94 -34.57
CA HIS A 491 -7.70 10.55 -35.79
C HIS A 491 -9.19 10.28 -35.53
N PRO A 492 -10.08 10.37 -36.54
CA PRO A 492 -11.50 10.08 -36.37
C PRO A 492 -11.76 8.57 -36.34
N VAL A 493 -12.59 8.12 -35.40
CA VAL A 493 -13.06 6.73 -35.32
C VAL A 493 -14.57 6.69 -35.07
N TYR A 494 -15.29 6.00 -35.94
CA TYR A 494 -16.69 5.63 -35.73
C TYR A 494 -16.80 4.33 -34.95
N LEU A 495 -17.57 4.36 -33.85
CA LEU A 495 -17.99 3.14 -33.15
C LEU A 495 -19.50 2.99 -33.20
N ASP A 496 -19.97 1.76 -33.45
CA ASP A 496 -21.36 1.36 -33.17
C ASP A 496 -21.68 1.47 -31.67
N ALA A 497 -22.96 1.31 -31.31
CA ALA A 497 -23.38 1.36 -29.92
C ALA A 497 -22.95 0.10 -29.17
N PHE A 498 -22.45 0.25 -27.94
CA PHE A 498 -22.05 -0.86 -27.07
C PHE A 498 -22.38 -0.55 -25.61
N HIS A 499 -22.53 -1.60 -24.82
CA HIS A 499 -22.60 -1.52 -23.38
C HIS A 499 -21.21 -1.77 -22.79
N MET A 500 -20.81 -1.01 -21.77
CA MET A 500 -19.58 -1.25 -21.00
C MET A 500 -19.93 -1.34 -19.51
N ASP A 501 -19.24 -2.21 -18.78
CA ASP A 501 -19.40 -2.30 -17.33
C ASP A 501 -19.11 -0.94 -16.68
N LYS A 502 -20.08 -0.47 -15.88
CA LYS A 502 -20.06 0.84 -15.20
C LYS A 502 -18.87 1.00 -14.23
N TYR A 503 -18.35 -0.13 -13.79
CA TYR A 503 -17.33 -0.33 -12.77
C TYR A 503 -16.34 -1.40 -13.24
N GLU A 504 -15.14 -1.43 -12.68
CA GLU A 504 -14.20 -2.54 -12.83
C GLU A 504 -14.83 -3.87 -12.35
N VAL A 505 -14.31 -5.01 -12.83
CA VAL A 505 -14.74 -6.33 -12.32
C VAL A 505 -14.26 -6.49 -10.88
N THR A 506 -15.20 -6.57 -9.93
CA THR A 506 -14.87 -6.65 -8.51
C THR A 506 -14.45 -8.06 -8.08
N ALA A 507 -13.65 -8.16 -7.02
CA ALA A 507 -13.22 -9.44 -6.45
C ALA A 507 -14.41 -10.36 -6.10
N SER A 508 -15.52 -9.81 -5.57
CA SER A 508 -16.77 -10.55 -5.30
C SER A 508 -17.47 -11.09 -6.55
N ARG A 509 -17.30 -10.46 -7.72
CA ARG A 509 -17.80 -11.00 -9.00
C ARG A 509 -16.83 -12.06 -9.54
N TYR A 510 -15.52 -11.79 -9.49
CA TYR A 510 -14.49 -12.72 -9.95
C TYR A 510 -14.47 -14.03 -9.15
N ALA A 511 -14.74 -13.98 -7.84
CA ALA A 511 -14.87 -15.18 -7.01
C ALA A 511 -15.99 -16.13 -7.47
N LYS A 512 -17.10 -15.59 -8.01
CA LYS A 512 -18.18 -16.42 -8.59
C LYS A 512 -17.73 -17.12 -9.87
N PHE A 513 -16.89 -16.46 -10.67
CA PHE A 513 -16.26 -17.06 -11.85
C PHE A 513 -15.28 -18.18 -11.47
N LEU A 514 -14.42 -17.95 -10.47
CA LEU A 514 -13.53 -18.99 -9.92
C LEU A 514 -14.33 -20.19 -9.40
N GLN A 515 -15.35 -19.95 -8.57
CA GLN A 515 -16.23 -21.00 -8.06
C GLN A 515 -16.95 -21.79 -9.16
N ALA A 516 -17.37 -21.11 -10.25
CA ALA A 516 -18.10 -21.73 -11.36
C ALA A 516 -17.20 -22.41 -12.40
N THR A 517 -15.87 -22.26 -12.35
CA THR A 517 -14.94 -22.78 -13.38
C THR A 517 -13.79 -23.62 -12.84
N GLY A 518 -13.46 -23.53 -11.55
CA GLY A 518 -12.31 -24.24 -10.96
C GLY A 518 -10.96 -23.74 -11.47
N ARG A 519 -10.89 -22.52 -12.02
CA ARG A 519 -9.63 -21.90 -12.45
C ARG A 519 -8.67 -21.66 -11.28
N GLN A 520 -7.39 -21.52 -11.61
CA GLN A 520 -6.35 -21.14 -10.65
C GLN A 520 -6.65 -19.76 -10.04
N LEU A 521 -6.18 -19.55 -8.81
CA LEU A 521 -6.38 -18.28 -8.10
C LEU A 521 -5.40 -17.22 -8.66
N PRO A 522 -5.85 -15.97 -8.89
CA PRO A 522 -4.99 -14.89 -9.36
C PRO A 522 -3.77 -14.64 -8.47
N PHE A 523 -2.76 -13.97 -9.02
CA PHE A 523 -1.64 -13.46 -8.23
C PHE A 523 -2.16 -12.58 -7.07
N LYS A 524 -1.56 -12.72 -5.89
CA LYS A 524 -1.95 -12.01 -4.66
C LYS A 524 -3.38 -12.29 -4.15
N TRP A 525 -4.11 -13.27 -4.70
CA TRP A 525 -5.45 -13.63 -4.22
C TRP A 525 -5.47 -14.15 -2.77
N SER A 526 -4.36 -14.71 -2.26
CA SER A 526 -4.21 -15.12 -0.85
C SER A 526 -4.26 -13.96 0.15
N GLU A 527 -4.01 -12.73 -0.29
CA GLU A 527 -4.09 -11.50 0.53
C GLU A 527 -5.49 -10.84 0.46
N MET A 528 -6.46 -11.52 -0.17
CA MET A 528 -7.77 -10.97 -0.51
C MET A 528 -8.86 -11.54 0.41
N SER A 529 -9.41 -10.71 1.29
CA SER A 529 -10.62 -11.00 2.08
C SER A 529 -11.88 -10.61 1.29
N LEU A 530 -12.75 -11.57 0.94
CA LEU A 530 -14.03 -11.26 0.29
C LEU A 530 -14.92 -10.33 1.12
N VAL A 531 -14.81 -10.39 2.45
CA VAL A 531 -15.58 -9.55 3.38
C VAL A 531 -15.06 -8.11 3.40
N SER A 532 -13.75 -7.91 3.31
CA SER A 532 -13.10 -6.60 3.47
C SER A 532 -12.81 -5.90 2.14
N HIS A 533 -12.66 -6.67 1.06
CA HIS A 533 -12.14 -6.24 -0.23
C HIS A 533 -13.05 -6.63 -1.41
N GLY A 534 -14.20 -7.27 -1.16
CA GLY A 534 -15.07 -7.83 -2.19
C GLY A 534 -15.54 -6.85 -3.28
N ASP A 535 -15.77 -5.58 -2.93
CA ASP A 535 -16.23 -4.52 -3.86
C ASP A 535 -15.08 -3.65 -4.42
N ARG A 536 -13.84 -4.12 -4.31
CA ARG A 536 -12.64 -3.55 -4.94
C ARG A 536 -12.35 -4.30 -6.25
N PRO A 537 -11.66 -3.70 -7.24
CA PRO A 537 -11.33 -4.39 -8.48
C PRO A 537 -10.51 -5.66 -8.23
N VAL A 538 -10.69 -6.66 -9.10
CA VAL A 538 -9.79 -7.80 -9.19
C VAL A 538 -8.45 -7.38 -9.79
N ILE A 539 -7.37 -7.88 -9.22
CA ILE A 539 -5.99 -7.70 -9.68
C ILE A 539 -5.31 -9.06 -9.85
N GLY A 540 -4.08 -9.06 -10.35
CA GLY A 540 -3.26 -10.27 -10.44
C GLY A 540 -3.72 -11.27 -11.53
N VAL A 541 -4.59 -10.82 -12.44
CA VAL A 541 -5.16 -11.60 -13.54
C VAL A 541 -4.38 -11.39 -14.84
N THR A 542 -4.17 -12.45 -15.59
CA THR A 542 -3.65 -12.36 -16.96
C THR A 542 -4.72 -11.82 -17.92
N TRP A 543 -4.33 -11.49 -19.15
CA TRP A 543 -5.27 -11.11 -20.19
C TRP A 543 -6.24 -12.27 -20.51
N GLU A 544 -5.76 -13.51 -20.52
CA GLU A 544 -6.57 -14.72 -20.76
C GLU A 544 -7.57 -15.01 -19.64
N ASP A 545 -7.27 -14.62 -18.40
CA ASP A 545 -8.21 -14.67 -17.27
C ASP A 545 -9.31 -13.62 -17.41
N ALA A 546 -8.95 -12.39 -17.77
CA ALA A 546 -9.89 -11.30 -18.00
C ALA A 546 -10.86 -11.60 -19.16
N ASP A 547 -10.32 -12.05 -20.30
CA ASP A 547 -11.06 -12.47 -21.48
C ASP A 547 -11.96 -13.70 -21.20
N ALA A 548 -11.46 -14.70 -20.44
CA ALA A 548 -12.25 -15.85 -20.02
C ALA A 548 -13.40 -15.47 -19.08
N TYR A 549 -13.18 -14.56 -18.11
CA TYR A 549 -14.24 -14.03 -17.27
C TYR A 549 -15.32 -13.35 -18.13
N CYS A 550 -14.94 -12.47 -19.06
CA CYS A 550 -15.91 -11.75 -19.87
C CYS A 550 -16.74 -12.69 -20.73
N ARG A 551 -16.14 -13.73 -21.34
CA ARG A 551 -16.89 -14.78 -22.06
C ARG A 551 -17.84 -15.55 -21.14
N TRP A 552 -17.40 -15.94 -19.94
CA TRP A 552 -18.27 -16.59 -18.94
C TRP A 552 -19.46 -15.71 -18.54
N ALA A 553 -19.24 -14.39 -18.38
CA ALA A 553 -20.28 -13.39 -18.13
C ALA A 553 -21.17 -13.08 -19.36
N SER A 554 -20.93 -13.73 -20.51
CA SER A 554 -21.63 -13.49 -21.79
C SER A 554 -21.50 -12.03 -22.25
N LYS A 555 -20.26 -11.56 -22.18
CA LYS A 555 -19.68 -10.28 -22.60
C LYS A 555 -18.36 -10.58 -23.37
N ARG A 556 -17.54 -9.56 -23.61
CA ARG A 556 -16.16 -9.61 -24.13
C ARG A 556 -15.32 -8.53 -23.43
N LEU A 557 -14.00 -8.48 -23.66
CA LEU A 557 -13.24 -7.26 -23.35
C LEU A 557 -13.69 -6.11 -24.28
N PRO A 558 -13.62 -4.84 -23.82
CA PRO A 558 -13.72 -3.68 -24.71
C PRO A 558 -12.54 -3.66 -25.68
N THR A 559 -12.68 -2.95 -26.80
CA THR A 559 -11.49 -2.54 -27.57
C THR A 559 -10.84 -1.30 -26.98
N GLU A 560 -9.60 -0.99 -27.39
CA GLU A 560 -8.93 0.26 -27.07
C GLU A 560 -9.76 1.48 -27.48
N ALA A 561 -10.33 1.46 -28.68
CA ALA A 561 -11.21 2.52 -29.18
C ALA A 561 -12.50 2.64 -28.34
N GLU A 562 -13.13 1.52 -28.00
CA GLU A 562 -14.34 1.50 -27.18
C GLU A 562 -14.06 2.01 -25.77
N TRP A 563 -12.93 1.60 -25.18
CA TRP A 563 -12.44 2.09 -23.89
C TRP A 563 -12.17 3.60 -23.94
N GLU A 564 -11.45 4.07 -24.96
CA GLU A 564 -11.10 5.49 -25.08
C GLU A 564 -12.34 6.36 -25.30
N LYS A 565 -13.29 5.94 -26.15
CA LYS A 565 -14.56 6.64 -26.31
C LYS A 565 -15.37 6.64 -25.01
N ALA A 566 -15.43 5.52 -24.30
CA ALA A 566 -16.13 5.42 -23.02
C ALA A 566 -15.57 6.37 -21.96
N ALA A 567 -14.27 6.67 -22.00
CA ALA A 567 -13.61 7.63 -21.15
C ALA A 567 -13.75 9.09 -21.64
N ARG A 568 -13.43 9.39 -22.91
CA ARG A 568 -13.36 10.75 -23.48
C ARG A 568 -14.71 11.30 -23.95
N GLY A 569 -15.68 10.47 -24.28
CA GLY A 569 -16.84 10.91 -25.06
C GLY A 569 -16.42 11.43 -26.44
N THR A 570 -17.15 12.42 -26.95
CA THR A 570 -16.94 13.01 -28.28
C THR A 570 -16.39 14.43 -28.26
N ASP A 571 -16.02 14.96 -27.09
CA ASP A 571 -15.49 16.34 -26.92
C ASP A 571 -13.96 16.41 -26.76
N GLY A 572 -13.29 15.25 -26.73
CA GLY A 572 -11.83 15.17 -26.74
C GLY A 572 -11.14 15.56 -25.43
N ARG A 573 -11.86 15.63 -24.31
CA ARG A 573 -11.36 15.88 -22.94
C ARG A 573 -10.12 15.06 -22.56
N GLU A 574 -9.20 15.63 -21.78
CA GLU A 574 -7.94 14.96 -21.41
C GLU A 574 -8.16 13.74 -20.49
N TYR A 575 -9.01 13.88 -19.47
CA TYR A 575 -9.39 12.88 -18.46
C TYR A 575 -10.91 12.60 -18.49
N PRO A 576 -11.43 11.52 -17.87
CA PRO A 576 -12.86 11.18 -17.99
C PRO A 576 -13.81 12.28 -17.52
N TRP A 577 -13.46 12.98 -16.45
CA TRP A 577 -14.23 14.09 -15.88
C TRP A 577 -14.12 15.40 -16.69
N GLY A 578 -13.04 15.60 -17.46
CA GLY A 578 -12.79 16.84 -18.20
C GLY A 578 -11.31 17.15 -18.43
N ASN A 579 -10.96 18.43 -18.46
CA ASN A 579 -9.59 18.94 -18.67
C ASN A 579 -8.93 19.44 -17.36
N GLU A 580 -9.58 19.24 -16.21
CA GLU A 580 -9.01 19.57 -14.91
C GLU A 580 -8.02 18.49 -14.45
N ALA A 581 -6.97 18.90 -13.75
CA ALA A 581 -5.92 17.98 -13.29
C ALA A 581 -6.49 16.87 -12.36
N PRO A 582 -5.89 15.66 -12.35
CA PRO A 582 -6.24 14.60 -11.41
C PRO A 582 -6.15 15.06 -9.95
N THR A 583 -7.20 14.78 -9.19
CA THR A 583 -7.24 14.98 -7.73
C THR A 583 -7.70 13.68 -7.05
N PRO A 584 -7.47 13.50 -5.73
CA PRO A 584 -8.00 12.36 -4.99
C PRO A 584 -9.55 12.24 -4.95
N ARG A 585 -10.29 13.21 -5.50
CA ARG A 585 -11.74 13.11 -5.74
C ARG A 585 -12.08 12.54 -7.13
N HIS A 586 -11.15 12.65 -8.07
CA HIS A 586 -11.28 12.26 -9.46
C HIS A 586 -10.75 10.84 -9.72
N ALA A 587 -9.59 10.49 -9.15
CA ALA A 587 -8.94 9.21 -9.37
C ALA A 587 -8.21 8.73 -8.11
N ASN A 588 -8.02 7.41 -7.99
CA ASN A 588 -7.09 6.82 -7.02
C ASN A 588 -5.76 6.57 -7.74
N PHE A 589 -4.73 7.38 -7.46
CA PHE A 589 -3.45 7.34 -8.17
C PHE A 589 -2.30 7.85 -7.28
N ASN A 590 -1.06 7.75 -7.77
CA ASN A 590 0.16 8.27 -7.16
C ASN A 590 0.41 7.80 -5.71
N LYS A 591 0.09 6.54 -5.38
CA LYS A 591 0.48 5.93 -4.10
C LYS A 591 1.85 5.23 -4.25
N CYS A 592 2.92 5.97 -4.01
CA CYS A 592 4.27 5.42 -3.89
C CYS A 592 4.38 4.43 -2.72
N CYS A 593 5.20 3.38 -2.76
CA CYS A 593 5.90 2.77 -3.90
C CYS A 593 5.89 1.23 -3.79
N GLU A 594 4.94 0.69 -3.03
CA GLU A 594 4.90 -0.72 -2.62
C GLU A 594 3.45 -1.19 -2.51
N TRP A 595 3.20 -2.46 -2.80
CA TRP A 595 1.89 -3.08 -2.61
C TRP A 595 1.60 -3.33 -1.12
N LYS A 596 0.72 -2.49 -0.53
CA LYS A 596 0.29 -2.59 0.87
C LYS A 596 -1.04 -3.34 1.05
N GLY A 597 -1.28 -4.34 0.20
CA GLY A 597 -2.54 -5.08 0.16
C GLY A 597 -3.70 -4.32 -0.50
N TYR A 598 -4.83 -5.01 -0.68
CA TYR A 598 -6.03 -4.52 -1.37
C TYR A 598 -6.63 -3.22 -0.79
N GLY A 599 -6.25 -2.82 0.41
CA GLY A 599 -6.64 -1.53 1.01
C GLY A 599 -6.17 -0.30 0.21
N VAL A 600 -5.13 -0.43 -0.63
CA VAL A 600 -4.61 0.66 -1.48
C VAL A 600 -5.54 1.01 -2.65
N LEU A 601 -6.40 0.07 -3.06
CA LEU A 601 -7.40 0.25 -4.10
C LEU A 601 -8.56 1.12 -3.60
N ALA A 602 -9.37 1.66 -4.50
CA ALA A 602 -10.67 2.22 -4.19
C ALA A 602 -11.73 1.09 -4.14
N ILE A 603 -12.88 1.39 -3.54
CA ILE A 603 -14.11 0.61 -3.75
C ILE A 603 -14.71 1.13 -5.06
N VAL A 604 -15.17 0.24 -5.94
CA VAL A 604 -15.68 0.66 -7.26
C VAL A 604 -16.92 1.54 -7.09
N GLY A 605 -17.00 2.61 -7.86
CA GLY A 605 -18.05 3.62 -7.76
C GLY A 605 -17.92 4.60 -6.59
N SER A 606 -16.81 4.63 -5.86
CA SER A 606 -16.61 5.62 -4.79
C SER A 606 -16.16 7.00 -5.29
N LEU A 607 -15.63 7.10 -6.51
CA LEU A 607 -15.08 8.34 -7.06
C LEU A 607 -16.09 9.06 -7.98
N GLU A 608 -17.18 9.54 -7.37
CA GLU A 608 -18.32 10.20 -8.04
C GLU A 608 -17.92 11.39 -8.95
N ALA A 609 -16.86 12.12 -8.61
CA ALA A 609 -16.34 13.23 -9.43
C ALA A 609 -15.38 12.77 -10.54
N GLY A 610 -14.99 11.49 -10.56
CA GLY A 610 -14.11 10.89 -11.57
C GLY A 610 -14.80 10.35 -12.82
N ARG A 611 -16.14 10.46 -12.89
CA ARG A 611 -16.93 9.81 -13.96
C ARG A 611 -16.64 10.34 -15.35
N SER A 612 -16.70 9.43 -16.31
CA SER A 612 -16.77 9.74 -17.74
C SER A 612 -18.09 10.44 -18.13
N PRO A 613 -18.19 11.05 -19.34
CA PRO A 613 -19.43 11.69 -19.78
C PRO A 613 -20.60 10.72 -19.98
N TYR A 614 -20.35 9.41 -20.02
CA TYR A 614 -21.39 8.38 -20.02
C TYR A 614 -21.80 7.94 -18.60
N GLY A 615 -21.10 8.38 -17.54
CA GLY A 615 -21.38 7.97 -16.16
C GLY A 615 -20.70 6.67 -15.74
N ILE A 616 -19.66 6.26 -16.47
CA ILE A 616 -18.79 5.13 -16.13
C ILE A 616 -17.70 5.62 -15.15
N TYR A 617 -17.42 4.85 -14.11
CA TYR A 617 -16.51 5.21 -13.03
C TYR A 617 -15.15 4.52 -13.18
N GLU A 618 -14.13 5.10 -12.52
CA GLU A 618 -12.76 4.56 -12.45
C GLU A 618 -12.11 4.26 -13.83
N LEU A 619 -12.46 4.99 -14.89
CA LEU A 619 -11.72 4.97 -16.18
C LEU A 619 -10.43 5.81 -16.16
N ALA A 620 -9.87 5.99 -14.97
CA ALA A 620 -8.63 6.72 -14.70
C ALA A 620 -8.18 6.39 -13.27
N GLY A 621 -7.02 5.76 -13.15
CA GLY A 621 -6.50 5.25 -11.89
C GLY A 621 -7.26 4.05 -11.36
N ASN A 622 -7.06 3.78 -10.07
CA ASN A 622 -7.49 2.57 -9.37
C ASN A 622 -6.77 1.31 -9.89
N VAL A 623 -7.24 0.65 -10.93
CA VAL A 623 -6.41 -0.32 -11.68
C VAL A 623 -6.35 0.00 -13.16
N SER A 624 -5.17 -0.22 -13.73
CA SER A 624 -5.00 -0.21 -15.18
C SER A 624 -5.80 -1.38 -15.78
N GLU A 625 -6.34 -1.20 -16.99
CA GLU A 625 -7.32 -2.13 -17.55
C GLU A 625 -6.84 -2.82 -18.82
N TRP A 626 -6.96 -4.15 -18.85
CA TRP A 626 -6.84 -4.93 -20.08
C TRP A 626 -7.95 -4.59 -21.09
N VAL A 627 -7.58 -4.35 -22.35
CA VAL A 627 -8.50 -4.28 -23.50
C VAL A 627 -8.19 -5.40 -24.51
N ALA A 628 -9.04 -5.61 -25.51
CA ALA A 628 -8.94 -6.76 -26.41
C ALA A 628 -7.70 -6.74 -27.33
N ASP A 629 -7.23 -5.55 -27.68
CA ASP A 629 -6.33 -5.25 -28.79
C ASP A 629 -4.86 -5.57 -28.47
N TRP A 630 -4.11 -5.96 -29.49
CA TRP A 630 -2.64 -6.05 -29.41
C TRP A 630 -2.01 -4.67 -29.52
N TYR A 631 -0.93 -4.44 -28.78
CA TYR A 631 -0.22 -3.17 -28.86
C TYR A 631 0.70 -3.14 -30.08
N ASP A 632 0.59 -2.07 -30.87
CA ASP A 632 1.57 -1.69 -31.89
C ASP A 632 1.72 -0.16 -31.94
N ASN A 633 2.94 0.33 -32.19
CA ASN A 633 3.25 1.77 -32.24
C ASN A 633 2.96 2.43 -33.60
N THR A 634 2.57 1.64 -34.62
CA THR A 634 2.10 2.16 -35.92
C THR A 634 0.58 2.06 -36.12
N SER A 635 -0.11 1.18 -35.39
CA SER A 635 -1.55 0.87 -35.49
C SER A 635 -2.44 2.06 -35.86
N TYR A 636 -2.41 3.14 -35.07
CA TYR A 636 -3.20 4.38 -35.26
C TYR A 636 -2.97 5.10 -36.62
N LYS A 637 -1.95 4.73 -37.40
CA LYS A 637 -1.67 5.28 -38.75
C LYS A 637 -2.33 4.47 -39.87
N TYR A 638 -2.81 3.26 -39.57
CA TYR A 638 -3.36 2.29 -40.51
C TYR A 638 -4.67 1.66 -40.02
N GLU A 639 -5.23 2.15 -38.92
CA GLU A 639 -6.42 1.57 -38.30
C GLU A 639 -7.70 1.85 -39.09
N LEU A 640 -8.69 0.98 -38.92
CA LEU A 640 -9.97 1.11 -39.60
C LEU A 640 -10.80 2.21 -38.93
N GLU A 641 -11.24 3.20 -39.71
CA GLU A 641 -12.12 4.29 -39.26
C GLU A 641 -13.45 3.82 -38.63
N ARG A 642 -13.81 2.53 -38.73
CA ARG A 642 -15.07 1.97 -38.22
C ARG A 642 -14.85 0.69 -37.42
N ASN A 643 -15.23 0.72 -36.13
CA ASN A 643 -15.11 -0.39 -35.17
C ASN A 643 -13.71 -1.07 -35.15
N PRO A 644 -12.60 -0.32 -35.07
CA PRO A 644 -11.26 -0.91 -35.02
C PRO A 644 -11.11 -1.90 -33.86
N LYS A 645 -10.27 -2.91 -34.10
CA LYS A 645 -9.96 -4.06 -33.21
C LYS A 645 -8.44 -4.26 -33.06
N GLY A 646 -7.66 -3.22 -33.36
CA GLY A 646 -6.20 -3.25 -33.39
C GLY A 646 -5.60 -4.23 -34.42
N PRO A 647 -4.29 -4.53 -34.28
CA PRO A 647 -3.61 -5.60 -34.99
C PRO A 647 -4.21 -6.98 -34.68
N ARG A 648 -3.97 -7.97 -35.56
CA ARG A 648 -4.44 -9.35 -35.37
C ARG A 648 -3.64 -10.12 -34.32
N ASP A 649 -2.37 -9.81 -34.23
CA ASP A 649 -1.30 -10.45 -33.47
C ASP A 649 -0.34 -9.39 -32.90
N GLY A 650 0.50 -9.82 -31.95
CA GLY A 650 1.47 -8.98 -31.25
C GLY A 650 2.07 -9.71 -30.04
N GLU A 651 3.03 -9.09 -29.37
CA GLU A 651 3.70 -9.65 -28.18
C GLU A 651 3.08 -9.13 -26.87
N GLU A 652 2.68 -7.86 -26.85
CA GLU A 652 2.09 -7.18 -25.70
C GLU A 652 0.63 -6.81 -25.96
N LYS A 653 -0.23 -6.93 -24.94
CA LYS A 653 -1.62 -6.44 -24.99
C LYS A 653 -1.69 -5.00 -24.52
N VAL A 654 -2.63 -4.25 -25.10
CA VAL A 654 -2.91 -2.86 -24.71
C VAL A 654 -3.47 -2.81 -23.28
N VAL A 655 -3.02 -1.82 -22.53
CA VAL A 655 -3.48 -1.49 -21.17
C VAL A 655 -3.84 -0.01 -21.10
N ARG A 656 -4.98 0.33 -20.48
CA ARG A 656 -5.50 1.71 -20.38
C ARG A 656 -5.82 2.12 -18.93
N GLY A 657 -6.30 3.34 -18.72
CA GLY A 657 -6.69 3.88 -17.41
C GLY A 657 -5.56 4.44 -16.54
N GLY A 658 -4.43 3.73 -16.45
CA GLY A 658 -3.45 3.98 -15.39
C GLY A 658 -3.92 3.44 -14.03
N SER A 659 -3.01 3.29 -13.07
CA SER A 659 -3.28 2.58 -11.80
C SER A 659 -3.19 3.43 -10.53
N TRP A 660 -3.47 2.79 -9.38
CA TRP A 660 -3.28 3.35 -8.04
C TRP A 660 -1.85 3.81 -7.76
N TYR A 661 -0.85 3.17 -8.36
CA TYR A 661 0.56 3.49 -8.22
C TYR A 661 0.97 4.68 -9.10
N ASP A 662 0.40 4.72 -10.31
CA ASP A 662 0.81 5.59 -11.40
C ASP A 662 0.68 7.11 -11.13
N SER A 663 1.57 7.90 -11.76
CA SER A 663 1.52 9.37 -11.69
C SER A 663 0.32 9.99 -12.41
N ALA A 664 0.02 11.26 -12.14
CA ALA A 664 -1.06 12.01 -12.79
C ALA A 664 -1.03 11.97 -14.33
N LEU A 665 0.16 11.94 -14.93
CA LEU A 665 0.36 11.95 -16.39
C LEU A 665 -0.11 10.66 -17.07
N LEU A 666 -0.25 9.57 -16.32
CA LEU A 666 -0.66 8.26 -16.81
C LEU A 666 -2.18 8.05 -16.78
N GLN A 667 -2.90 8.91 -16.04
CA GLN A 667 -4.36 8.86 -15.86
C GLN A 667 -5.16 9.44 -17.04
N ARG A 668 -4.47 9.82 -18.12
CA ARG A 668 -5.03 10.52 -19.28
C ARG A 668 -5.73 9.54 -20.20
N SER A 669 -6.96 9.83 -20.59
CA SER A 669 -7.81 8.86 -21.28
C SER A 669 -7.31 8.46 -22.68
N ALA A 670 -6.50 9.29 -23.34
CA ALA A 670 -5.83 8.94 -24.60
C ALA A 670 -4.53 8.14 -24.41
N LEU A 671 -4.00 7.98 -23.19
CA LEU A 671 -2.70 7.36 -23.01
C LEU A 671 -2.77 5.83 -23.12
N ARG A 672 -1.95 5.30 -24.01
CA ARG A 672 -1.76 3.86 -24.26
C ARG A 672 -0.61 3.35 -23.40
N SER A 673 -0.87 2.31 -22.60
CA SER A 673 0.16 1.48 -21.97
C SER A 673 0.08 0.06 -22.55
N ARG A 674 0.97 -0.83 -22.13
CA ARG A 674 1.06 -2.20 -22.62
C ARG A 674 1.72 -3.14 -21.63
N SER A 675 1.46 -4.44 -21.78
CA SER A 675 2.17 -5.48 -21.04
C SER A 675 1.98 -6.85 -21.71
N TYR A 676 2.93 -7.77 -21.52
CA TYR A 676 2.77 -9.16 -21.93
C TYR A 676 1.48 -9.76 -21.34
N PRO A 677 0.63 -10.45 -22.13
CA PRO A 677 -0.69 -10.89 -21.69
C PRO A 677 -0.64 -11.83 -20.48
N SER A 678 0.40 -12.68 -20.42
CA SER A 678 0.67 -13.63 -19.35
C SER A 678 1.20 -13.01 -18.05
N ALA A 679 1.51 -11.72 -18.00
CA ALA A 679 2.07 -11.05 -16.82
C ALA A 679 0.95 -10.58 -15.86
N PRO A 680 0.82 -11.15 -14.65
CA PRO A 680 -0.05 -10.61 -13.61
C PRO A 680 0.59 -9.36 -12.97
N SER A 681 -0.22 -8.44 -12.43
CA SER A 681 0.25 -7.30 -11.65
C SER A 681 -0.71 -6.93 -10.51
N THR A 682 -0.21 -6.24 -9.49
CA THR A 682 -1.01 -5.71 -8.35
C THR A 682 -1.78 -4.43 -8.69
N ASP A 683 -1.59 -3.89 -9.89
CA ASP A 683 -2.10 -2.60 -10.32
C ASP A 683 -2.91 -2.69 -11.64
N ARG A 684 -3.20 -3.92 -12.07
CA ARG A 684 -3.92 -4.22 -13.31
C ARG A 684 -5.08 -5.18 -13.10
N GLY A 685 -6.24 -4.78 -13.60
CA GLY A 685 -7.47 -5.55 -13.69
C GLY A 685 -8.13 -5.33 -15.05
N PHE A 686 -9.46 -5.27 -15.08
CA PHE A 686 -10.23 -5.11 -16.32
C PHE A 686 -11.71 -4.77 -16.04
N ARG A 687 -12.41 -4.37 -17.10
CA ARG A 687 -13.89 -4.34 -17.18
C ARG A 687 -14.33 -4.98 -18.50
N CYS A 688 -15.59 -5.43 -18.59
CA CYS A 688 -16.10 -6.03 -19.83
C CYS A 688 -16.97 -5.06 -20.64
N ALA A 689 -17.11 -5.34 -21.94
CA ALA A 689 -18.04 -4.70 -22.86
C ALA A 689 -18.91 -5.72 -23.60
N LYS A 690 -19.97 -5.24 -24.23
CA LYS A 690 -20.96 -6.07 -24.93
C LYS A 690 -21.67 -5.25 -26.00
N ASP A 691 -21.78 -5.79 -27.21
CA ASP A 691 -22.40 -5.10 -28.34
C ASP A 691 -23.88 -4.76 -28.04
N ALA A 692 -24.35 -3.57 -28.44
CA ALA A 692 -25.78 -3.27 -28.41
C ALA A 692 -26.48 -3.98 -29.58
N LYS A 693 -27.78 -4.25 -29.42
CA LYS A 693 -28.65 -4.88 -30.43
C LYS A 693 -29.82 -3.96 -30.75
#